data_AF-A0A2K2CCH3-F1
#
_entry.id   AF-A0A2K2CCH3-F1
#
_cell.length_a   1.000
_cell.length_b   1.000
_cell.length_c   1.000
_cell.angle_alpha   90.00
_cell.angle_beta   90.00
_cell.angle_gamma   90.00
#
_symmetry.space_group_name_H-M   'P 1'
#
loop_
_entity.id
_entity.type
_entity.pdbx_description
1 polymer ?
#
loop_
_entity_poly.entity_id
_entity_poly.type
_entity_poly.pdbx_seq_one_letter_code
_entity_poly.pdbx_strand_id
1 'polypeptide(L)'
;MVKAGMGLKEWPFHDKSFEGCTTISLMGNKLAELPEGLVCPQLKVLLLELDDGMNVPERFFEGMKEIEVLSLKGGCLSLHSLELSTKLQSLVLIRCGCKDLIWLRKLQRLKILVFIRCLSIEELPDEIGELKELRLLDVTGCQRLRRIPVNLIGRLKKLEELLIGGRSFDGWDVDGCDSTGGMNASLTELNSLSQLAVLSLRIPKVECIPRDFVFPVSLRKYGIILGNWFEAGRYPTSTRLILGGTSLNAKTFEQLFLHKLEFVQVRGCGDVFTLFPARLRQGLKNLKEVIVDSCKSLEEVFELGEADEGSSEEKELLSSLTALRLLGLPCWGFLLPMRNGGVHDHCSKETKHTNTIFNVKIQPSSVKAAVDGGVKAAGGKQLVAGGWRLGGWWLGGDSWWLPSLPSRLSLIFNIPELKCIWKGPTRHVSLQNLVHLKLTYLDKLTFIFTPSLAQSLPKLETLDIRYCGELKHIIREEDGEREIIPKSPAFPKLKNIFIEVCGKLEYVLPVSMSPSLLNLEEMRIYNADNLKQIFYSVEGDALTRDAIIKFPKIRRLSLSNCSPIAFFGPKNFAAQLPSLQILKNDGHKELGNLFAQLQGLTNLETLRLESLPDMRCLWKGLVLSKLTTLEVVKCKRLTHVFTCSMIVSLVQLKVLKIVSCEELEQIIARDNDDENDQILLGDHLRSLCFPDLCEIEIRECNKLESLFPVAMASGLPKLQTLRVSEASQLLGVFGQDDRASPVNVEKEMVLPNLNELSLEQLSSIVYFSFGCCDFLFPRLEKLKFHQCPKLTTKFATTPDGSMSAQSEVPEVAEDSSINREWTRNKGWKEDGDSCL
;
A
#
# COMPACT_ATOMS: atom_id res chain seq x y z
N MET A 1 -11.75 -47.04 -2.61
CA MET A 1 -12.76 -46.27 -3.38
C MET A 1 -12.65 -44.79 -3.04
N VAL A 2 -12.45 -43.93 -4.03
CA VAL A 2 -12.36 -42.46 -3.86
C VAL A 2 -13.40 -41.82 -4.79
N LYS A 3 -14.35 -41.07 -4.22
CA LYS A 3 -15.36 -40.30 -4.95
C LYS A 3 -15.45 -38.87 -4.41
N ALA A 4 -14.30 -38.23 -4.25
CA ALA A 4 -14.24 -36.87 -3.71
C ALA A 4 -14.73 -35.83 -4.74
N GLY A 5 -15.44 -34.80 -4.30
CA GLY A 5 -15.78 -33.64 -5.13
C GLY A 5 -16.82 -33.87 -6.24
N MET A 6 -17.56 -34.97 -6.21
CA MET A 6 -18.55 -35.33 -7.24
C MET A 6 -19.93 -34.71 -6.99
N GLY A 7 -20.09 -33.93 -5.92
CA GLY A 7 -21.37 -33.34 -5.54
C GLY A 7 -22.41 -34.37 -5.09
N LEU A 8 -21.98 -35.52 -4.57
CA LEU A 8 -22.88 -36.55 -4.04
C LEU A 8 -23.74 -35.97 -2.92
N LYS A 9 -25.05 -36.19 -3.00
CA LYS A 9 -26.03 -35.80 -1.97
C LYS A 9 -26.45 -36.94 -1.06
N GLU A 10 -26.37 -38.16 -1.57
CA GLU A 10 -26.74 -39.39 -0.87
C GLU A 10 -25.51 -40.29 -0.74
N TRP A 11 -25.53 -41.18 0.25
CA TRP A 11 -24.48 -42.17 0.40
C TRP A 11 -24.42 -43.03 -0.87
N PRO A 12 -23.23 -43.25 -1.47
CA PRO A 12 -23.14 -44.01 -2.71
C PRO A 12 -23.50 -45.48 -2.44
N PHE A 13 -24.77 -45.82 -2.71
CA PHE A 13 -25.39 -47.14 -2.91
C PHE A 13 -25.94 -47.87 -1.67
N HIS A 14 -27.15 -48.44 -1.83
CA HIS A 14 -27.88 -49.21 -0.80
C HIS A 14 -27.68 -50.75 -0.85
N ASP A 15 -27.11 -51.33 -1.92
CA ASP A 15 -27.21 -52.78 -2.21
C ASP A 15 -25.88 -53.53 -2.48
N LYS A 16 -24.70 -52.99 -2.12
CA LYS A 16 -23.40 -53.69 -2.29
C LYS A 16 -22.60 -53.76 -0.99
N SER A 17 -22.14 -54.96 -0.60
CA SER A 17 -21.25 -55.14 0.54
C SER A 17 -19.87 -54.50 0.26
N PHE A 18 -19.37 -53.71 1.20
CA PHE A 18 -18.04 -53.10 1.15
C PHE A 18 -16.97 -54.02 1.77
N GLU A 19 -17.21 -55.33 1.80
CA GLU A 19 -16.43 -56.29 2.58
C GLU A 19 -14.93 -56.30 2.24
N GLY A 20 -14.57 -55.97 0.99
CA GLY A 20 -13.18 -55.87 0.52
C GLY A 20 -12.59 -54.45 0.46
N CYS A 21 -13.32 -53.42 0.88
CA CYS A 21 -12.86 -52.03 0.73
C CYS A 21 -11.88 -51.64 1.83
N THR A 22 -10.67 -51.22 1.46
CA THR A 22 -9.62 -50.81 2.41
C THR A 22 -9.52 -49.29 2.60
N THR A 23 -10.11 -48.49 1.71
CA THR A 23 -10.07 -47.02 1.79
C THR A 23 -11.34 -46.41 1.19
N ILE A 24 -11.95 -45.47 1.91
CA ILE A 24 -13.09 -44.68 1.45
C ILE A 24 -12.76 -43.20 1.63
N SER A 25 -12.92 -42.41 0.57
CA SER A 25 -12.86 -40.95 0.63
C SER A 25 -14.05 -40.35 -0.11
N LEU A 26 -14.87 -39.61 0.64
CA LEU A 26 -16.04 -38.86 0.16
C LEU A 26 -15.91 -37.36 0.47
N MET A 27 -14.69 -36.86 0.67
CA MET A 27 -14.41 -35.43 0.87
C MET A 27 -14.96 -34.56 -0.26
N GLY A 28 -15.37 -33.32 0.03
CA GLY A 28 -15.90 -32.39 -0.98
C GLY A 28 -17.25 -32.79 -1.60
N ASN A 29 -17.98 -33.74 -1.01
CA ASN A 29 -19.37 -34.00 -1.33
C ASN A 29 -20.31 -33.25 -0.37
N LYS A 30 -21.62 -33.34 -0.61
CA LYS A 30 -22.67 -32.70 0.20
C LYS A 30 -23.66 -33.75 0.68
N LEU A 31 -23.13 -34.78 1.33
CA LEU A 31 -23.95 -35.88 1.85
C LEU A 31 -24.97 -35.30 2.83
N ALA A 32 -26.24 -35.63 2.65
CA ALA A 32 -27.36 -35.19 3.50
C ALA A 32 -27.62 -36.14 4.68
N GLU A 33 -27.22 -37.40 4.56
CA GLU A 33 -27.36 -38.42 5.61
C GLU A 33 -26.26 -39.49 5.51
N LEU A 34 -26.04 -40.18 6.63
CA LEU A 34 -25.14 -41.33 6.75
C LEU A 34 -25.95 -42.59 7.08
N PRO A 35 -25.53 -43.78 6.61
CA PRO A 35 -26.18 -45.03 6.97
C PRO A 35 -26.05 -45.30 8.48
N GLU A 36 -27.07 -45.94 9.09
CA GLU A 36 -27.08 -46.21 10.53
C GLU A 36 -25.93 -47.12 10.98
N GLY A 37 -25.55 -48.10 10.14
CA GLY A 37 -24.39 -48.96 10.36
C GLY A 37 -23.73 -49.35 9.04
N LEU A 38 -22.41 -49.16 8.96
CA LEU A 38 -21.64 -49.46 7.75
C LEU A 38 -20.78 -50.72 7.97
N VAL A 39 -21.07 -51.79 7.24
CA VAL A 39 -20.32 -53.06 7.31
C VAL A 39 -19.13 -53.02 6.35
N CYS A 40 -17.99 -52.54 6.87
CA CYS A 40 -16.71 -52.47 6.14
C CYS A 40 -15.55 -53.04 7.00
N PRO A 41 -15.50 -54.36 7.25
CA PRO A 41 -14.56 -54.93 8.21
C PRO A 41 -13.09 -54.73 7.84
N GLN A 42 -12.75 -54.66 6.55
CA GLN A 42 -11.37 -54.48 6.07
C GLN A 42 -10.96 -53.01 5.89
N LEU A 43 -11.83 -52.05 6.22
CA LEU A 43 -11.58 -50.63 5.98
C LEU A 43 -10.49 -50.11 6.89
N LYS A 44 -9.44 -49.52 6.30
CA LYS A 44 -8.30 -48.93 7.01
C LYS A 44 -8.35 -47.41 7.03
N VAL A 45 -8.87 -46.78 5.99
CA VAL A 45 -8.87 -45.32 5.84
C VAL A 45 -10.27 -44.83 5.50
N LEU A 46 -10.76 -43.87 6.27
CA LEU A 46 -12.04 -43.21 6.04
C LEU A 46 -11.87 -41.68 6.09
N LEU A 47 -12.20 -41.00 5.00
CA LEU A 47 -12.18 -39.54 4.89
C LEU A 47 -13.56 -39.04 4.49
N LEU A 48 -14.23 -38.27 5.35
CA LEU A 48 -15.59 -37.76 5.12
C LEU A 48 -15.67 -36.26 5.36
N GLU A 49 -16.47 -35.61 4.52
CA GLU A 49 -16.91 -34.23 4.71
C GLU A 49 -18.44 -34.24 4.81
N LEU A 50 -18.94 -33.69 5.91
CA LEU A 50 -20.33 -33.62 6.29
C LEU A 50 -20.72 -32.16 6.48
N ASP A 51 -22.02 -31.87 6.37
CA ASP A 51 -22.53 -30.56 6.72
C ASP A 51 -22.35 -30.29 8.22
N ASP A 52 -22.08 -29.03 8.57
CA ASP A 52 -21.91 -28.61 9.96
C ASP A 52 -23.19 -28.92 10.76
N GLY A 53 -23.05 -29.60 11.90
CA GLY A 53 -24.18 -29.94 12.77
C GLY A 53 -24.93 -31.24 12.41
N MET A 54 -24.59 -31.90 11.30
CA MET A 54 -25.15 -33.21 10.96
C MET A 54 -24.77 -34.27 12.00
N ASN A 55 -25.75 -34.95 12.60
CA ASN A 55 -25.45 -36.03 13.55
C ASN A 55 -24.93 -37.27 12.82
N VAL A 56 -23.77 -37.77 13.25
CA VAL A 56 -23.26 -39.07 12.80
C VAL A 56 -23.96 -40.18 13.59
N PRO A 57 -24.56 -41.18 12.92
CA PRO A 57 -25.23 -42.29 13.61
C PRO A 57 -24.31 -43.04 14.58
N GLU A 58 -24.84 -43.46 15.73
CA GLU A 58 -24.05 -44.07 16.80
C GLU A 58 -23.34 -45.36 16.35
N ARG A 59 -24.01 -46.20 15.55
CA ARG A 59 -23.48 -47.48 15.07
C ARG A 59 -22.64 -47.37 13.80
N PHE A 60 -22.42 -46.16 13.28
CA PHE A 60 -21.79 -45.95 11.98
C PHE A 60 -20.39 -46.59 11.89
N PHE A 61 -19.60 -46.51 12.98
CA PHE A 61 -18.23 -47.02 13.02
C PHE A 61 -18.09 -48.47 13.50
N GLU A 62 -19.15 -49.11 14.03
CA GLU A 62 -19.06 -50.44 14.67
C GLU A 62 -18.55 -51.54 13.73
N GLY A 63 -18.88 -51.46 12.44
CA GLY A 63 -18.49 -52.43 11.43
C GLY A 63 -17.04 -52.31 10.94
N MET A 64 -16.28 -51.29 11.34
CA MET A 64 -14.95 -50.94 10.80
C MET A 64 -13.80 -51.45 11.68
N LYS A 65 -13.59 -52.77 11.72
CA LYS A 65 -12.65 -53.41 12.65
C LYS A 65 -11.17 -53.13 12.39
N GLU A 66 -10.80 -52.79 11.15
CA GLU A 66 -9.42 -52.57 10.72
C GLU A 66 -9.03 -51.09 10.57
N ILE A 67 -9.85 -50.15 11.07
CA ILE A 67 -9.63 -48.71 10.84
C ILE A 67 -8.31 -48.23 11.48
N GLU A 68 -7.48 -47.58 10.67
CA GLU A 68 -6.18 -47.03 11.04
C GLU A 68 -6.16 -45.50 10.94
N VAL A 69 -6.90 -44.92 9.98
CA VAL A 69 -6.96 -43.48 9.72
C VAL A 69 -8.42 -43.03 9.56
N LEU A 70 -8.83 -42.06 10.37
CA LEU A 70 -10.14 -41.42 10.31
C LEU A 70 -9.97 -39.91 10.20
N SER A 71 -10.51 -39.32 9.13
CA SER A 71 -10.63 -37.87 8.96
C SER A 71 -12.09 -37.49 8.74
N LEU A 72 -12.61 -36.64 9.61
CA LEU A 72 -13.97 -36.12 9.54
C LEU A 72 -13.92 -34.60 9.50
N LYS A 73 -14.66 -34.01 8.57
CA LYS A 73 -14.87 -32.57 8.48
C LYS A 73 -16.36 -32.26 8.60
N GLY A 74 -16.74 -31.44 9.57
CA GLY A 74 -18.14 -31.14 9.88
C GLY A 74 -18.83 -32.24 10.69
N GLY A 75 -20.14 -32.08 10.88
CA GLY A 75 -20.96 -32.99 11.69
C GLY A 75 -20.82 -32.85 13.22
N CYS A 76 -21.79 -33.40 13.93
CA CYS A 76 -21.85 -33.62 15.37
C CYS A 76 -21.62 -35.11 15.64
N LEU A 77 -20.62 -35.41 16.46
CA LEU A 77 -20.10 -36.76 16.65
C LEU A 77 -20.48 -37.27 18.05
N SER A 78 -21.25 -38.37 18.12
CA SER A 78 -21.30 -39.26 19.29
C SER A 78 -20.42 -40.48 18.99
N LEU A 79 -19.17 -40.46 19.45
CA LEU A 79 -18.12 -41.40 19.01
C LEU A 79 -17.94 -42.60 19.93
N HIS A 80 -18.96 -43.00 20.68
CA HIS A 80 -18.85 -44.15 21.58
C HIS A 80 -18.45 -45.43 20.82
N SER A 81 -18.91 -45.60 19.58
CA SER A 81 -18.53 -46.72 18.71
C SER A 81 -17.07 -46.71 18.25
N LEU A 82 -16.35 -45.59 18.33
CA LEU A 82 -14.91 -45.56 18.07
C LEU A 82 -14.09 -46.23 19.18
N GLU A 83 -14.63 -46.45 20.38
CA GLU A 83 -13.94 -47.22 21.43
C GLU A 83 -13.56 -48.63 20.98
N LEU A 84 -14.33 -49.19 20.04
CA LEU A 84 -14.09 -50.51 19.45
C LEU A 84 -12.91 -50.50 18.46
N SER A 85 -12.51 -49.33 17.97
CA SER A 85 -11.52 -49.13 16.91
C SER A 85 -10.08 -49.04 17.45
N THR A 86 -9.64 -50.06 18.19
CA THR A 86 -8.35 -50.08 18.90
C THR A 86 -7.09 -50.07 18.00
N LYS A 87 -7.26 -50.22 16.68
CA LYS A 87 -6.19 -50.12 15.66
C LYS A 87 -5.94 -48.70 15.16
N LEU A 88 -6.77 -47.74 15.53
CA LEU A 88 -6.70 -46.37 15.02
C LEU A 88 -5.36 -45.72 15.40
N GLN A 89 -4.67 -45.17 14.40
CA GLN A 89 -3.39 -44.48 14.52
C GLN A 89 -3.50 -42.99 14.25
N SER A 90 -4.46 -42.56 13.42
CA SER A 90 -4.68 -41.15 13.10
C SER A 90 -6.16 -40.80 13.17
N LEU A 91 -6.46 -39.79 13.98
CA LEU A 91 -7.78 -39.20 14.11
C LEU A 91 -7.69 -37.70 13.83
N VAL A 92 -8.39 -37.25 12.79
CA VAL A 92 -8.44 -35.86 12.36
C VAL A 92 -9.88 -35.38 12.33
N LEU A 93 -10.20 -34.39 13.15
CA LEU A 93 -11.53 -33.82 13.30
C LEU A 93 -11.47 -32.32 12.98
N ILE A 94 -12.22 -31.89 11.98
CA ILE A 94 -12.18 -30.52 11.47
C ILE A 94 -13.59 -29.93 11.52
N ARG A 95 -13.82 -28.87 12.29
CA ARG A 95 -15.16 -28.25 12.49
C ARG A 95 -16.21 -29.23 13.03
N CYS A 96 -15.78 -30.25 13.76
CA CYS A 96 -16.69 -31.24 14.32
C CYS A 96 -17.24 -30.78 15.68
N GLY A 97 -18.51 -31.07 15.95
CA GLY A 97 -19.11 -30.99 17.28
C GLY A 97 -18.84 -32.26 18.06
N CYS A 98 -17.82 -32.25 18.93
CA CYS A 98 -17.49 -33.37 19.82
C CYS A 98 -18.20 -33.20 21.17
N LYS A 99 -18.93 -34.23 21.62
CA LYS A 99 -19.48 -34.32 22.98
C LYS A 99 -18.81 -35.48 23.70
N ASP A 100 -18.25 -35.22 24.88
CA ASP A 100 -17.50 -36.18 25.70
C ASP A 100 -16.28 -36.79 24.95
N LEU A 101 -15.09 -36.69 25.52
CA LEU A 101 -13.85 -37.15 24.90
C LEU A 101 -13.18 -38.29 25.70
N ILE A 102 -13.84 -38.81 26.74
CA ILE A 102 -13.30 -39.85 27.64
C ILE A 102 -12.94 -41.14 26.86
N TRP A 103 -13.69 -41.45 25.80
CA TRP A 103 -13.46 -42.62 24.93
C TRP A 103 -12.07 -42.65 24.27
N LEU A 104 -11.41 -41.49 24.11
CA LEU A 104 -10.05 -41.43 23.55
C LEU A 104 -9.08 -42.32 24.32
N ARG A 105 -9.31 -42.54 25.63
CA ARG A 105 -8.49 -43.40 26.48
C ARG A 105 -8.33 -44.83 25.94
N LYS A 106 -9.28 -45.32 25.14
CA LYS A 106 -9.24 -46.68 24.58
C LYS A 106 -8.31 -46.78 23.35
N LEU A 107 -7.97 -45.65 22.73
CA LEU A 107 -7.19 -45.59 21.49
C LEU A 107 -5.67 -45.60 21.75
N GLN A 108 -5.18 -46.64 22.43
CA GLN A 108 -3.79 -46.72 22.91
C GLN A 108 -2.72 -46.76 21.79
N ARG A 109 -3.11 -46.95 20.52
CA ARG A 109 -2.21 -46.93 19.35
C ARG A 109 -2.19 -45.59 18.61
N LEU A 110 -2.95 -44.61 19.09
CA LEU A 110 -3.10 -43.32 18.43
C LEU A 110 -1.78 -42.54 18.43
N LYS A 111 -1.34 -42.13 17.24
CA LYS A 111 -0.13 -41.35 17.01
C LYS A 111 -0.43 -39.89 16.64
N ILE A 112 -1.56 -39.66 15.97
CA ILE A 112 -1.98 -38.35 15.47
C ILE A 112 -3.38 -38.07 15.99
N LEU A 113 -3.52 -36.98 16.76
CA LEU A 113 -4.79 -36.47 17.23
C LEU A 113 -4.92 -35.00 16.86
N VAL A 114 -5.88 -34.69 15.98
CA VAL A 114 -6.07 -33.34 15.43
C VAL A 114 -7.51 -32.90 15.63
N PHE A 115 -7.68 -31.76 16.29
CA PHE A 115 -8.93 -31.02 16.46
C PHE A 115 -8.75 -29.62 15.87
N ILE A 116 -9.22 -29.41 14.64
CA ILE A 116 -9.15 -28.11 13.98
C ILE A 116 -10.52 -27.45 14.06
N ARG A 117 -10.60 -26.25 14.64
CA ARG A 117 -11.83 -25.45 14.71
C ARG A 117 -13.04 -26.20 15.31
N CYS A 118 -12.80 -27.12 16.24
CA CYS A 118 -13.85 -27.84 16.95
C CYS A 118 -14.38 -26.96 18.11
N LEU A 119 -15.41 -26.17 17.83
CA LEU A 119 -15.89 -25.13 18.74
C LEU A 119 -16.67 -25.66 19.97
N SER A 120 -16.96 -26.97 20.03
CA SER A 120 -17.64 -27.59 21.18
C SER A 120 -16.69 -28.03 22.29
N ILE A 121 -15.38 -28.07 22.03
CA ILE A 121 -14.38 -28.53 23.01
C ILE A 121 -14.07 -27.38 23.95
N GLU A 122 -14.57 -27.47 25.18
CA GLU A 122 -14.29 -26.51 26.25
C GLU A 122 -13.16 -26.94 27.19
N GLU A 123 -12.91 -28.25 27.28
CA GLU A 123 -11.90 -28.88 28.11
C GLU A 123 -11.31 -30.11 27.41
N LEU A 124 -9.99 -30.29 27.47
CA LEU A 124 -9.35 -31.55 27.09
C LEU A 124 -9.49 -32.56 28.25
N PRO A 125 -9.89 -33.82 27.98
CA PRO A 125 -9.95 -34.85 29.01
C PRO A 125 -8.54 -35.24 29.50
N ASP A 126 -8.39 -35.48 30.79
CA ASP A 126 -7.12 -35.89 31.41
C ASP A 126 -6.58 -37.21 30.82
N GLU A 127 -7.50 -38.04 30.33
CA GLU A 127 -7.28 -39.31 29.65
C GLU A 127 -6.42 -39.21 28.38
N ILE A 128 -6.35 -38.04 27.71
CA ILE A 128 -5.41 -37.85 26.59
C ILE A 128 -3.97 -38.10 27.06
N GLY A 129 -3.65 -37.80 28.32
CA GLY A 129 -2.34 -38.09 28.91
C GLY A 129 -2.03 -39.59 29.05
N GLU A 130 -3.00 -40.49 28.87
CA GLU A 130 -2.78 -41.95 28.80
C GLU A 130 -2.32 -42.43 27.42
N LEU A 131 -2.37 -41.58 26.38
CA LEU A 131 -2.00 -41.92 24.99
C LEU A 131 -0.47 -41.93 24.80
N LYS A 132 0.17 -43.02 25.22
CA LYS A 132 1.64 -43.15 25.24
C LYS A 132 2.33 -43.12 23.87
N GLU A 133 1.62 -43.45 22.79
CA GLU A 133 2.14 -43.44 21.41
C GLU A 133 1.89 -42.13 20.65
N LEU A 134 1.28 -41.13 21.31
CA LEU A 134 0.92 -39.88 20.65
C LEU A 134 2.16 -39.07 20.27
N ARG A 135 2.25 -38.73 18.98
CA ARG A 135 3.35 -37.97 18.37
C ARG A 135 2.92 -36.58 17.93
N LEU A 136 1.65 -36.39 17.57
CA LEU A 136 1.10 -35.10 17.16
C LEU A 136 -0.21 -34.83 17.91
N LEU A 137 -0.26 -33.67 18.57
CA LEU A 137 -1.48 -33.09 19.14
C LEU A 137 -1.71 -31.69 18.55
N ASP A 138 -2.78 -31.52 17.80
CA ASP A 138 -3.19 -30.24 17.22
C ASP A 138 -4.60 -29.88 17.70
N VAL A 139 -4.76 -28.73 18.36
CA VAL A 139 -6.04 -28.19 18.82
C VAL A 139 -6.35 -26.83 18.18
N THR A 140 -5.72 -26.55 17.03
CA THR A 140 -5.75 -25.23 16.39
C THR A 140 -7.15 -24.73 16.07
N GLY A 141 -7.48 -23.57 16.60
CA GLY A 141 -8.76 -22.89 16.37
C GLY A 141 -9.91 -23.41 17.22
N CYS A 142 -9.66 -24.24 18.24
CA CYS A 142 -10.66 -24.61 19.25
C CYS A 142 -10.93 -23.45 20.21
N GLN A 143 -11.62 -22.40 19.74
CA GLN A 143 -11.73 -21.10 20.42
C GLN A 143 -12.46 -21.10 21.77
N ARG A 144 -13.15 -22.19 22.13
CA ARG A 144 -13.82 -22.34 23.42
C ARG A 144 -13.03 -23.17 24.43
N LEU A 145 -11.86 -23.69 24.06
CA LEU A 145 -11.03 -24.48 24.96
C LEU A 145 -10.49 -23.58 26.07
N ARG A 146 -11.04 -23.76 27.27
CA ARG A 146 -10.72 -23.00 28.48
C ARG A 146 -9.83 -23.79 29.43
N ARG A 147 -9.85 -25.13 29.34
CA ARG A 147 -9.08 -25.99 30.24
C ARG A 147 -8.24 -27.04 29.50
N ILE A 148 -6.95 -27.07 29.79
CA ILE A 148 -6.05 -28.20 29.51
C ILE A 148 -5.58 -28.68 30.87
N PRO A 149 -5.95 -29.90 31.33
CA PRO A 149 -5.58 -30.38 32.66
C PRO A 149 -4.09 -30.27 32.95
N VAL A 150 -3.77 -29.89 34.19
CA VAL A 150 -2.39 -29.83 34.70
C VAL A 150 -1.65 -31.15 34.49
N ASN A 151 -0.38 -31.07 34.09
CA ASN A 151 0.50 -32.20 33.78
C ASN A 151 0.08 -33.06 32.58
N LEU A 152 -1.03 -32.79 31.89
CA LEU A 152 -1.47 -33.57 30.74
C LEU A 152 -0.41 -33.58 29.63
N ILE A 153 0.08 -32.41 29.26
CA ILE A 153 1.06 -32.25 28.18
C ILE A 153 2.36 -32.95 28.60
N GLY A 154 2.80 -32.76 29.85
CA GLY A 154 4.02 -33.37 30.38
C GLY A 154 4.02 -34.91 30.41
N ARG A 155 2.85 -35.57 30.38
CA ARG A 155 2.73 -37.05 30.33
C ARG A 155 2.96 -37.64 28.93
N LEU A 156 2.85 -36.85 27.87
CA LEU A 156 2.96 -37.28 26.46
C LEU A 156 4.43 -37.41 26.02
N LYS A 157 5.18 -38.38 26.56
CA LYS A 157 6.65 -38.48 26.39
C LYS A 157 7.15 -38.69 24.94
N LYS A 158 6.30 -39.17 24.03
CA LYS A 158 6.62 -39.38 22.60
C LYS A 158 6.16 -38.23 21.69
N LEU A 159 5.67 -37.13 22.27
CA LEU A 159 5.14 -36.02 21.50
C LEU A 159 6.26 -35.31 20.71
N GLU A 160 6.07 -35.23 19.40
CA GLU A 160 6.97 -34.58 18.44
C GLU A 160 6.43 -33.22 17.99
N GLU A 161 5.10 -33.08 17.90
CA GLU A 161 4.43 -31.87 17.43
C GLU A 161 3.27 -31.49 18.36
N LEU A 162 3.31 -30.25 18.86
CA LEU A 162 2.25 -29.65 19.66
C LEU A 162 1.79 -28.35 19.02
N LEU A 163 0.55 -28.32 18.54
CA LEU A 163 -0.05 -27.18 17.85
C LEU A 163 -1.27 -26.68 18.60
N ILE A 164 -1.07 -25.65 19.41
CA ILE A 164 -2.11 -24.90 20.13
C ILE A 164 -2.19 -23.53 19.44
N GLY A 165 -2.69 -23.51 18.20
CA GLY A 165 -2.61 -22.35 17.32
C GLY A 165 -3.27 -21.07 17.87
N GLY A 166 -3.06 -19.93 17.21
CA GLY A 166 -3.56 -18.63 17.65
C GLY A 166 -5.07 -18.61 17.93
N ARG A 167 -5.46 -18.29 19.17
CA ARG A 167 -6.83 -18.29 19.74
C ARG A 167 -7.38 -19.65 20.19
N SER A 168 -6.56 -20.69 20.31
CA SER A 168 -7.04 -21.99 20.77
C SER A 168 -7.11 -22.08 22.30
N PHE A 169 -6.16 -21.52 23.02
CA PHE A 169 -6.10 -21.60 24.48
C PHE A 169 -5.39 -20.38 25.07
N ASP A 170 -5.94 -19.81 26.13
CA ASP A 170 -5.40 -18.67 26.88
C ASP A 170 -5.37 -18.90 28.40
N GLY A 171 -5.65 -20.13 28.85
CA GLY A 171 -5.74 -20.50 30.26
C GLY A 171 -4.44 -21.01 30.88
N TRP A 172 -3.26 -20.66 30.35
CA TRP A 172 -1.97 -21.16 30.88
C TRP A 172 -1.76 -20.75 32.34
N ASP A 173 -1.37 -21.73 33.18
CA ASP A 173 -1.08 -21.48 34.58
C ASP A 173 0.25 -20.75 34.79
N VAL A 174 0.28 -19.91 35.83
CA VAL A 174 1.45 -19.14 36.27
C VAL A 174 2.16 -19.94 37.36
N ASP A 175 3.44 -20.26 37.12
CA ASP A 175 4.24 -21.04 38.05
C ASP A 175 4.55 -20.25 39.35
N GLY A 176 4.37 -20.87 40.52
CA GLY A 176 4.66 -20.28 41.84
C GLY A 176 3.60 -19.34 42.45
N CYS A 177 2.36 -19.36 41.98
CA CYS A 177 1.24 -18.57 42.52
C CYS A 177 0.29 -19.44 43.38
N ASP A 178 0.14 -19.13 44.68
CA ASP A 178 -0.74 -19.86 45.61
C ASP A 178 -2.22 -19.40 45.62
N SER A 179 -2.57 -18.37 44.84
CA SER A 179 -3.94 -17.83 44.84
C SER A 179 -4.80 -18.43 43.72
N THR A 180 -5.57 -19.45 44.11
CA THR A 180 -6.71 -20.06 43.40
C THR A 180 -6.48 -20.48 41.94
N GLY A 181 -6.13 -21.75 41.72
CA GLY A 181 -6.54 -22.46 40.51
C GLY A 181 -5.46 -23.09 39.63
N GLY A 182 -4.40 -23.69 40.20
CA GLY A 182 -3.38 -24.50 39.50
C GLY A 182 -3.91 -25.80 38.86
N MET A 183 -4.99 -25.70 38.09
CA MET A 183 -5.71 -26.82 37.49
C MET A 183 -5.45 -26.93 35.97
N ASN A 184 -4.74 -25.97 35.38
CA ASN A 184 -4.45 -25.90 33.97
C ASN A 184 -2.98 -26.25 33.67
N ALA A 185 -2.70 -26.49 32.39
CA ALA A 185 -1.35 -26.75 31.97
C ALA A 185 -0.47 -25.52 32.10
N SER A 186 0.79 -25.74 32.50
CA SER A 186 1.81 -24.69 32.58
C SER A 186 2.87 -24.88 31.49
N LEU A 187 3.62 -23.82 31.18
CA LEU A 187 4.70 -23.91 30.19
C LEU A 187 5.84 -24.84 30.64
N THR A 188 6.04 -25.05 31.95
CA THR A 188 7.11 -25.94 32.45
C THR A 188 6.91 -27.39 32.04
N GLU A 189 5.69 -27.80 31.73
CA GLU A 189 5.40 -29.13 31.21
C GLU A 189 6.12 -29.44 29.89
N LEU A 190 6.40 -28.42 29.08
CA LEU A 190 7.13 -28.57 27.82
C LEU A 190 8.56 -29.07 28.06
N ASN A 191 9.18 -28.74 29.19
CA ASN A 191 10.54 -29.19 29.53
C ASN A 191 10.64 -30.72 29.66
N SER A 192 9.51 -31.38 29.93
CA SER A 192 9.42 -32.84 30.02
C SER A 192 9.39 -33.54 28.65
N LEU A 193 9.25 -32.80 27.55
CA LEU A 193 9.07 -33.32 26.20
C LEU A 193 10.39 -33.34 25.42
N SER A 194 11.15 -34.43 25.57
CA SER A 194 12.47 -34.56 24.94
C SER A 194 12.43 -34.70 23.40
N GLN A 195 11.31 -35.13 22.83
CA GLN A 195 11.16 -35.37 21.37
C GLN A 195 10.48 -34.21 20.62
N LEU A 196 10.07 -33.15 21.32
CA LEU A 196 9.30 -32.05 20.73
C LEU A 196 10.11 -31.28 19.67
N ALA A 197 9.74 -31.45 18.40
CA ALA A 197 10.40 -30.85 17.25
C ALA A 197 9.65 -29.64 16.69
N VAL A 198 8.31 -29.61 16.84
CA VAL A 198 7.46 -28.53 16.32
C VAL A 198 6.51 -28.02 17.40
N LEU A 199 6.50 -26.70 17.60
CA LEU A 199 5.65 -26.05 18.60
C LEU A 199 4.90 -24.86 18.03
N SER A 200 3.58 -24.81 18.18
CA SER A 200 2.82 -23.57 17.98
C SER A 200 2.01 -23.31 19.22
N LEU A 201 2.19 -22.14 19.84
CA LEU A 201 1.42 -21.75 21.00
C LEU A 201 1.24 -20.23 21.06
N ARG A 202 0.17 -19.83 21.75
CA ARG A 202 -0.03 -18.45 22.18
C ARG A 202 0.13 -18.37 23.70
N ILE A 203 0.99 -17.48 24.15
CA ILE A 203 1.19 -17.11 25.54
C ILE A 203 0.44 -15.80 25.76
N PRO A 204 -0.66 -15.76 26.52
CA PRO A 204 -1.49 -14.56 26.64
C PRO A 204 -0.80 -13.45 27.44
N LYS A 205 0.05 -13.80 28.41
CA LYS A 205 0.73 -12.84 29.28
C LYS A 205 2.15 -13.30 29.63
N VAL A 206 3.02 -12.34 29.96
CA VAL A 206 4.41 -12.59 30.32
C VAL A 206 4.52 -13.39 31.62
N GLU A 207 3.60 -13.23 32.56
CA GLU A 207 3.63 -13.94 33.85
C GLU A 207 3.51 -15.46 33.67
N CYS A 208 2.96 -15.94 32.56
CA CYS A 208 2.90 -17.37 32.25
C CYS A 208 4.28 -17.98 31.93
N ILE A 209 5.33 -17.16 31.71
CA ILE A 209 6.69 -17.62 31.40
C ILE A 209 7.50 -17.67 32.71
N PRO A 210 7.91 -18.87 33.17
CA PRO A 210 8.75 -19.00 34.36
C PRO A 210 10.12 -18.33 34.20
N ARG A 211 10.70 -17.85 35.30
CA ARG A 211 11.96 -17.08 35.31
C ARG A 211 13.19 -17.80 34.76
N ASP A 212 13.19 -19.13 34.76
CA ASP A 212 14.30 -19.95 34.28
C ASP A 212 13.83 -20.95 33.20
N PHE A 213 12.72 -20.62 32.51
CA PHE A 213 12.18 -21.45 31.45
C PHE A 213 13.07 -21.44 30.20
N VAL A 214 13.32 -22.63 29.66
CA VAL A 214 14.08 -22.84 28.42
C VAL A 214 13.34 -23.86 27.58
N PHE A 215 13.09 -23.55 26.31
CA PHE A 215 12.43 -24.50 25.42
C PHE A 215 13.27 -25.77 25.19
N PRO A 216 12.64 -26.92 24.90
CA PRO A 216 13.35 -28.16 24.62
C PRO A 216 14.41 -28.00 23.52
N VAL A 217 15.61 -28.54 23.76
CA VAL A 217 16.75 -28.47 22.81
C VAL A 217 16.44 -29.17 21.48
N SER A 218 15.50 -30.11 21.48
CA SER A 218 15.01 -30.82 20.29
C SER A 218 14.16 -29.96 19.35
N LEU A 219 13.71 -28.77 19.80
CA LEU A 219 12.81 -27.90 19.05
C LEU A 219 13.48 -27.38 17.77
N ARG A 220 12.87 -27.68 16.62
CA ARG A 220 13.37 -27.31 15.29
C ARG A 220 12.57 -26.19 14.65
N LYS A 221 11.26 -26.18 14.86
CA LYS A 221 10.33 -25.18 14.32
C LYS A 221 9.39 -24.72 15.40
N TYR A 222 9.11 -23.43 15.43
CA TYR A 222 8.13 -22.89 16.35
C TYR A 222 7.40 -21.67 15.80
N GLY A 223 6.16 -21.50 16.23
CA GLY A 223 5.39 -20.28 16.06
C GLY A 223 4.83 -19.86 17.40
N ILE A 224 5.52 -18.92 18.06
CA ILE A 224 5.16 -18.44 19.40
C ILE A 224 4.57 -17.04 19.27
N ILE A 225 3.37 -16.86 19.81
CA ILE A 225 2.69 -15.57 19.89
C ILE A 225 2.60 -15.17 21.36
N LEU A 226 3.21 -14.06 21.75
CA LEU A 226 3.04 -13.47 23.08
C LEU A 226 2.05 -12.31 23.03
N GLY A 227 1.06 -12.33 23.91
CA GLY A 227 0.12 -11.24 24.13
C GLY A 227 -1.18 -11.32 23.31
N ASN A 228 -1.73 -10.14 23.00
CA ASN A 228 -3.07 -9.98 22.43
C ASN A 228 -3.12 -9.99 20.90
N TRP A 229 -2.16 -10.66 20.28
CA TRP A 229 -2.05 -10.73 18.84
C TRP A 229 -2.92 -11.82 18.22
N PHE A 230 -3.47 -11.52 17.04
CA PHE A 230 -4.35 -12.41 16.30
C PHE A 230 -3.69 -12.88 15.01
N GLU A 231 -3.18 -14.10 15.00
CA GLU A 231 -2.80 -14.80 13.76
C GLU A 231 -3.80 -15.94 13.52
N ALA A 232 -4.13 -16.21 12.26
CA ALA A 232 -4.81 -17.45 11.92
C ALA A 232 -3.84 -18.59 12.23
N GLY A 233 -4.19 -19.49 13.17
CA GLY A 233 -3.36 -20.65 13.50
C GLY A 233 -3.06 -21.46 12.23
N ARG A 234 -1.85 -21.29 11.70
CA ARG A 234 -1.29 -22.05 10.59
C ARG A 234 -0.16 -22.89 11.15
N TYR A 235 0.07 -24.04 10.52
CA TYR A 235 1.25 -24.84 10.77
C TYR A 235 2.52 -23.99 10.62
N PRO A 236 3.47 -24.02 11.57
CA PRO A 236 4.67 -23.21 11.51
C PRO A 236 5.59 -23.66 10.37
N THR A 237 5.62 -22.89 9.28
CA THR A 237 6.50 -23.15 8.14
C THR A 237 7.95 -22.71 8.40
N SER A 238 8.12 -21.70 9.24
CA SER A 238 9.37 -21.09 9.70
C SER A 238 9.34 -20.91 11.23
N THR A 239 10.52 -20.73 11.83
CA THR A 239 10.70 -20.33 13.22
C THR A 239 10.34 -18.84 13.37
N ARG A 240 9.21 -18.56 14.02
CA ARG A 240 8.67 -17.22 14.17
C ARG A 240 8.36 -16.88 15.61
N LEU A 241 8.70 -15.65 15.99
CA LEU A 241 8.33 -15.05 17.26
C LEU A 241 7.52 -13.80 16.98
N ILE A 242 6.32 -13.76 17.55
CA ILE A 242 5.39 -12.66 17.41
C ILE A 242 5.07 -12.14 18.79
N LEU A 243 5.22 -10.83 18.99
CA LEU A 243 5.02 -10.18 20.27
C LEU A 243 4.03 -9.04 20.09
N GLY A 244 2.97 -8.99 20.91
CA GLY A 244 1.89 -8.03 20.72
C GLY A 244 1.22 -7.56 22.02
N GLY A 245 1.36 -6.27 22.35
CA GLY A 245 0.53 -5.61 23.36
C GLY A 245 0.79 -6.03 24.81
N THR A 246 2.03 -6.35 25.16
CA THR A 246 2.46 -6.73 26.51
C THR A 246 3.66 -5.89 26.94
N SER A 247 3.76 -5.57 28.24
CA SER A 247 5.01 -5.00 28.79
C SER A 247 6.08 -6.09 28.78
N LEU A 248 6.89 -6.08 27.72
CA LEU A 248 8.06 -6.94 27.62
C LEU A 248 9.17 -6.31 28.47
N ASN A 249 9.75 -7.09 29.37
CA ASN A 249 11.06 -6.77 29.89
C ASN A 249 12.13 -7.48 29.03
N ALA A 250 13.36 -6.96 29.03
CA ALA A 250 14.45 -7.51 28.24
C ALA A 250 14.72 -9.00 28.53
N LYS A 251 14.62 -9.42 29.81
CA LYS A 251 14.88 -10.81 30.22
C LYS A 251 13.88 -11.80 29.60
N THR A 252 12.59 -11.46 29.56
CA THR A 252 11.57 -12.29 28.91
C THR A 252 11.78 -12.36 27.39
N PHE A 253 12.17 -11.25 26.77
CA PHE A 253 12.49 -11.25 25.34
C PHE A 253 13.68 -12.18 25.04
N GLU A 254 14.74 -12.13 25.85
CA GLU A 254 15.90 -13.01 25.72
C GLU A 254 15.53 -14.50 25.87
N GLN A 255 14.64 -14.85 26.80
CA GLN A 255 14.17 -16.23 27.00
C GLN A 255 13.39 -16.80 25.81
N LEU A 256 12.65 -15.94 25.11
CA LEU A 256 11.88 -16.31 23.91
C LEU A 256 12.75 -16.35 22.66
N PHE A 257 13.94 -15.75 22.70
CA PHE A 257 14.83 -15.65 21.56
C PHE A 257 15.65 -16.95 21.39
N LEU A 258 15.06 -17.90 20.68
CA LEU A 258 15.66 -19.21 20.44
C LEU A 258 16.69 -19.20 19.32
N HIS A 259 17.66 -20.12 19.41
CA HIS A 259 18.55 -20.42 18.30
C HIS A 259 17.73 -20.81 17.06
N LYS A 260 18.08 -20.24 15.90
CA LYS A 260 17.42 -20.42 14.58
C LYS A 260 16.16 -19.58 14.35
N LEU A 261 15.92 -18.52 15.10
CA LEU A 261 14.81 -17.59 14.81
C LEU A 261 14.97 -16.97 13.42
N GLU A 262 13.95 -17.15 12.56
CA GLU A 262 13.95 -16.63 11.19
C GLU A 262 13.07 -15.38 11.02
N PHE A 263 11.96 -15.30 11.76
CA PHE A 263 11.01 -14.19 11.64
C PHE A 263 10.68 -13.61 13.01
N VAL A 264 10.80 -12.30 13.15
CA VAL A 264 10.39 -11.57 14.36
C VAL A 264 9.40 -10.48 14.00
N GLN A 265 8.27 -10.47 14.68
CA GLN A 265 7.34 -9.36 14.63
C GLN A 265 7.01 -8.85 16.02
N VAL A 266 7.21 -7.56 16.24
CA VAL A 266 7.01 -6.92 17.54
C VAL A 266 6.04 -5.77 17.38
N ARG A 267 4.93 -5.79 18.10
CA ARG A 267 3.93 -4.73 18.13
C ARG A 267 3.71 -4.24 19.57
N GLY A 268 4.15 -3.01 19.86
CA GLY A 268 3.96 -2.42 21.18
C GLY A 268 4.79 -3.12 22.26
N CYS A 269 6.08 -2.85 22.29
CA CYS A 269 7.07 -3.51 23.16
C CYS A 269 7.21 -2.93 24.59
N GLY A 270 6.24 -2.17 25.10
CA GLY A 270 6.32 -1.58 26.45
C GLY A 270 7.58 -0.73 26.63
N ASP A 271 8.36 -1.03 27.68
CA ASP A 271 9.57 -0.30 28.09
C ASP A 271 10.89 -0.88 27.52
N VAL A 272 10.82 -1.64 26.42
CA VAL A 272 12.02 -2.14 25.75
C VAL A 272 12.70 -1.00 24.99
N PHE A 273 13.90 -0.62 25.44
CA PHE A 273 14.74 0.41 24.79
C PHE A 273 15.58 -0.14 23.63
N THR A 274 16.08 -1.37 23.74
CA THR A 274 16.89 -2.04 22.72
C THR A 274 16.28 -3.40 22.41
N LEU A 275 15.87 -3.64 21.16
CA LEU A 275 15.18 -4.88 20.80
C LEU A 275 16.13 -6.08 20.74
N PHE A 276 17.29 -5.93 20.12
CA PHE A 276 18.32 -6.97 20.02
C PHE A 276 19.62 -6.52 20.69
N PRO A 277 19.79 -6.76 22.01
CA PRO A 277 21.04 -6.43 22.71
C PRO A 277 22.22 -7.30 22.22
N ALA A 278 23.45 -6.84 22.47
CA ALA A 278 24.68 -7.51 22.00
C ALA A 278 24.80 -8.99 22.45
N ARG A 279 24.15 -9.39 23.54
CA ARG A 279 24.14 -10.78 24.03
C ARG A 279 23.41 -11.74 23.08
N LEU A 280 22.50 -11.25 22.24
CA LEU A 280 21.71 -12.06 21.29
C LEU A 280 22.39 -12.26 19.92
N ARG A 281 23.62 -11.72 19.72
CA ARG A 281 24.39 -11.78 18.46
C ARG A 281 24.38 -13.15 17.78
N GLN A 282 24.55 -14.23 18.54
CA GLN A 282 24.63 -15.58 17.98
C GLN A 282 23.33 -16.05 17.31
N GLY A 283 22.16 -15.62 17.81
CA GLY A 283 20.87 -16.00 17.24
C GLY A 283 20.43 -15.14 16.04
N LEU A 284 21.07 -13.98 15.81
CA LEU A 284 20.76 -13.07 14.69
C LEU A 284 21.16 -13.61 13.31
N LYS A 285 22.04 -14.62 13.23
CA LYS A 285 22.59 -15.14 11.96
C LYS A 285 21.54 -15.77 11.03
N ASN A 286 20.45 -16.31 11.60
CA ASN A 286 19.38 -16.95 10.84
C ASN A 286 18.18 -16.03 10.58
N LEU A 287 18.22 -14.79 11.10
CA LEU A 287 17.11 -13.87 11.05
C LEU A 287 16.91 -13.39 9.60
N LYS A 288 15.73 -13.65 9.05
CA LYS A 288 15.36 -13.33 7.65
C LYS A 288 14.45 -12.11 7.56
N GLU A 289 13.56 -11.92 8.52
CA GLU A 289 12.63 -10.79 8.51
C GLU A 289 12.37 -10.26 9.92
N VAL A 290 12.44 -8.93 10.03
CA VAL A 290 12.13 -8.20 11.27
C VAL A 290 11.10 -7.13 10.96
N ILE A 291 9.97 -7.21 11.68
CA ILE A 291 8.89 -6.23 11.62
C ILE A 291 8.71 -5.65 13.03
N VAL A 292 8.95 -4.35 13.18
CA VAL A 292 8.69 -3.64 14.43
C VAL A 292 7.61 -2.61 14.16
N ASP A 293 6.56 -2.66 14.97
CA ASP A 293 5.40 -1.79 14.89
C ASP A 293 5.11 -1.19 16.27
N SER A 294 4.70 0.08 16.33
CA SER A 294 3.98 0.61 17.49
C SER A 294 4.76 0.60 18.83
N CYS A 295 6.09 0.59 18.79
CA CYS A 295 7.02 0.42 19.93
C CYS A 295 7.47 1.75 20.55
N LYS A 296 6.82 2.19 21.64
CA LYS A 296 6.96 3.58 22.13
C LYS A 296 8.30 3.93 22.77
N SER A 297 8.88 3.02 23.56
CA SER A 297 10.11 3.28 24.31
C SER A 297 11.38 2.82 23.58
N LEU A 298 11.23 2.27 22.37
CA LEU A 298 12.34 1.71 21.61
C LEU A 298 13.25 2.82 21.08
N GLU A 299 14.47 2.87 21.58
CA GLU A 299 15.51 3.80 21.12
C GLU A 299 16.38 3.20 20.02
N GLU A 300 16.59 1.88 20.06
CA GLU A 300 17.55 1.16 19.22
C GLU A 300 16.99 -0.22 18.81
N VAL A 301 17.17 -0.61 17.54
CA VAL A 301 16.75 -1.95 17.09
C VAL A 301 17.83 -2.99 17.37
N PHE A 302 19.06 -2.76 16.92
CA PHE A 302 20.18 -3.68 17.07
C PHE A 302 21.36 -3.04 17.79
N GLU A 303 21.81 -3.69 18.87
CA GLU A 303 23.08 -3.38 19.53
C GLU A 303 24.15 -4.39 19.11
N LEU A 304 25.11 -3.90 18.35
CA LEU A 304 26.12 -4.71 17.67
C LEU A 304 27.36 -4.93 18.54
N GLY A 305 27.63 -4.01 19.48
CA GLY A 305 28.79 -3.89 20.39
C GLY A 305 30.18 -4.19 19.77
N GLU A 306 31.22 -4.26 20.60
CA GLU A 306 32.61 -4.40 20.13
C GLU A 306 32.98 -5.85 19.82
N ALA A 307 33.87 -6.02 18.84
CA ALA A 307 34.51 -7.26 18.46
C ALA A 307 35.61 -7.61 19.47
N ASP A 308 35.66 -8.84 19.96
CA ASP A 308 36.82 -9.31 20.72
C ASP A 308 37.98 -9.45 19.73
N GLU A 309 39.01 -8.59 19.87
CA GLU A 309 40.25 -8.62 19.09
C GLU A 309 40.97 -9.97 19.30
N GLY A 310 40.60 -11.01 18.54
CA GLY A 310 41.29 -12.29 18.63
C GLY A 310 40.64 -13.53 18.01
N SER A 311 39.39 -13.50 17.56
CA SER A 311 38.77 -14.68 16.94
C SER A 311 38.56 -14.52 15.43
N SER A 312 39.24 -15.33 14.63
CA SER A 312 39.06 -15.42 13.16
C SER A 312 37.74 -16.07 12.74
N GLU A 313 36.79 -16.26 13.67
CA GLU A 313 35.45 -16.85 13.43
C GLU A 313 34.31 -15.81 13.51
N GLU A 314 34.58 -14.52 13.24
CA GLU A 314 33.54 -13.48 13.14
C GLU A 314 32.69 -13.63 11.87
N LYS A 315 31.84 -14.65 11.87
CA LYS A 315 30.80 -14.89 10.87
C LYS A 315 29.80 -13.73 10.88
N GLU A 316 29.90 -12.86 9.87
CA GLU A 316 28.88 -11.96 9.31
C GLU A 316 27.52 -11.95 10.04
N LEU A 317 27.29 -10.95 10.90
CA LEU A 317 26.01 -10.73 11.58
C LEU A 317 24.94 -10.27 10.58
N LEU A 318 23.69 -10.74 10.78
CA LEU A 318 22.52 -10.40 9.96
C LEU A 318 22.60 -10.78 8.46
N SER A 319 23.55 -11.64 8.08
CA SER A 319 23.76 -12.10 6.70
C SER A 319 22.52 -12.71 6.05
N SER A 320 21.63 -13.33 6.82
CA SER A 320 20.37 -13.91 6.32
C SER A 320 19.21 -12.92 6.17
N LEU A 321 19.35 -11.66 6.63
CA LEU A 321 18.25 -10.70 6.70
C LEU A 321 17.84 -10.27 5.29
N THR A 322 16.58 -10.50 4.94
CA THR A 322 15.98 -10.21 3.63
C THR A 322 15.04 -9.02 3.65
N ALA A 323 14.39 -8.75 4.78
CA ALA A 323 13.47 -7.63 4.96
C ALA A 323 13.56 -7.03 6.37
N LEU A 324 13.59 -5.70 6.43
CA LEU A 324 13.49 -4.93 7.66
C LEU A 324 12.38 -3.89 7.50
N ARG A 325 11.37 -3.96 8.38
CA ARG A 325 10.21 -3.05 8.38
C ARG A 325 10.06 -2.43 9.75
N LEU A 326 10.23 -1.11 9.84
CA LEU A 326 10.03 -0.34 11.08
C LEU A 326 8.87 0.64 10.86
N LEU A 327 7.81 0.50 11.66
CA LEU A 327 6.53 1.17 11.49
C LEU A 327 6.10 1.85 12.80
N GLY A 328 6.02 3.18 12.82
CA GLY A 328 5.25 3.94 13.80
C GLY A 328 3.92 4.39 13.17
N LEU A 329 2.90 4.74 13.95
CA LEU A 329 1.70 5.44 13.50
C LEU A 329 1.81 6.91 13.89
N PRO A 330 1.32 7.85 13.05
CA PRO A 330 1.31 9.26 13.38
C PRO A 330 0.21 9.65 14.38
N CYS A 331 0.55 10.68 15.13
CA CYS A 331 -0.28 11.53 15.96
C CYS A 331 -1.46 12.13 15.18
N TRP A 332 -2.64 12.18 15.81
CA TRP A 332 -3.75 13.01 15.36
C TRP A 332 -3.35 14.49 15.46
N GLY A 333 -2.91 15.06 14.34
CA GLY A 333 -2.51 16.48 14.25
C GLY A 333 -2.34 17.00 12.83
N PHE A 334 -2.18 16.13 11.82
CA PHE A 334 -2.06 16.52 10.41
C PHE A 334 -2.97 15.71 9.47
N LEU A 335 -4.19 15.39 9.90
CA LEU A 335 -5.28 15.10 8.96
C LEU A 335 -5.99 16.42 8.62
N LEU A 336 -5.33 17.26 7.84
CA LEU A 336 -6.11 18.06 6.89
C LEU A 336 -6.37 17.13 5.69
N PRO A 337 -7.61 17.01 5.22
CA PRO A 337 -7.87 16.24 4.02
C PRO A 337 -7.12 16.93 2.86
N MET A 338 -6.29 16.17 2.14
CA MET A 338 -6.06 16.45 0.72
C MET A 338 -7.41 16.33 0.03
N ARG A 339 -8.15 17.44 0.01
CA ARG A 339 -9.40 17.60 -0.72
C ARG A 339 -9.00 18.06 -2.12
N ASN A 340 -9.32 17.24 -3.11
CA ASN A 340 -9.36 17.64 -4.51
C ASN A 340 -10.09 18.99 -4.62
N GLY A 341 -9.51 19.93 -5.37
CA GLY A 341 -10.13 21.21 -5.69
C GLY A 341 -11.43 21.05 -6.49
N GLY A 342 -12.32 22.03 -6.34
CA GLY A 342 -13.56 22.15 -7.11
C GLY A 342 -14.71 22.88 -6.40
N VAL A 343 -14.56 24.19 -6.21
CA VAL A 343 -15.55 25.29 -6.28
C VAL A 343 -16.87 25.20 -5.47
N HIS A 344 -17.00 26.05 -4.43
CA HIS A 344 -17.89 27.24 -4.45
C HIS A 344 -17.73 28.06 -3.16
N ASP A 345 -17.60 29.37 -3.38
CA ASP A 345 -17.31 30.44 -2.45
C ASP A 345 -18.55 30.92 -1.67
N HIS A 346 -18.27 31.69 -0.60
CA HIS A 346 -19.07 32.71 0.11
C HIS A 346 -19.00 32.56 1.64
N CYS A 347 -18.08 33.27 2.29
CA CYS A 347 -18.37 34.61 2.81
C CYS A 347 -17.16 35.19 3.55
N SER A 348 -16.74 36.36 3.09
CA SER A 348 -15.75 37.28 3.67
C SER A 348 -16.00 37.61 5.15
N LYS A 349 -14.94 37.70 5.95
CA LYS A 349 -14.42 39.00 6.47
C LYS A 349 -13.18 38.80 7.34
N GLU A 350 -12.20 39.65 7.04
CA GLU A 350 -11.09 40.16 7.84
C GLU A 350 -11.03 39.74 9.32
N THR A 351 -9.86 39.29 9.77
CA THR A 351 -9.10 40.05 10.80
C THR A 351 -7.64 39.63 10.87
N LYS A 352 -6.85 40.64 11.20
CA LYS A 352 -5.39 40.70 11.24
C LYS A 352 -4.79 39.76 12.29
N HIS A 353 -3.55 39.36 12.00
CA HIS A 353 -2.44 39.13 12.93
C HIS A 353 -2.82 38.83 14.39
N THR A 354 -2.59 37.59 14.83
CA THR A 354 -1.83 37.31 16.06
C THR A 354 -1.53 35.82 16.14
N ASN A 355 -0.24 35.51 16.34
CA ASN A 355 0.22 34.25 16.90
C ASN A 355 -0.52 33.98 18.21
N THR A 356 -1.31 32.91 18.31
CA THR A 356 -1.56 32.26 19.60
C THR A 356 -1.88 30.78 19.40
N ILE A 357 -0.90 29.96 19.75
CA ILE A 357 -1.04 28.51 19.94
C ILE A 357 -1.94 28.30 21.16
N PHE A 358 -3.14 27.74 20.99
CA PHE A 358 -3.90 27.20 22.12
C PHE A 358 -3.40 25.79 22.45
N ASN A 359 -2.53 25.72 23.46
CA ASN A 359 -2.24 24.52 24.23
C ASN A 359 -3.46 24.15 25.07
N VAL A 360 -4.22 23.11 24.70
CA VAL A 360 -5.20 22.50 25.61
C VAL A 360 -4.54 21.31 26.31
N LYS A 361 -4.01 21.56 27.50
CA LYS A 361 -3.69 20.52 28.49
C LYS A 361 -5.00 19.94 29.03
N ILE A 362 -5.30 18.68 28.72
CA ILE A 362 -6.31 17.92 29.47
C ILE A 362 -5.60 17.24 30.65
N GLN A 363 -5.93 17.65 31.87
CA GLN A 363 -5.51 17.02 33.12
C GLN A 363 -6.34 15.74 33.36
N PRO A 364 -5.74 14.58 33.72
CA PRO A 364 -6.47 13.35 34.01
C PRO A 364 -6.90 13.30 35.49
N SER A 365 -7.99 13.99 35.83
CA SER A 365 -8.58 13.87 37.18
C SER A 365 -10.04 14.32 37.23
N SER A 366 -10.93 13.78 36.38
CA SER A 366 -12.40 13.84 36.57
C SER A 366 -13.14 12.89 35.62
N VAL A 367 -12.99 11.57 35.80
CA VAL A 367 -13.96 10.60 35.25
C VAL A 367 -14.23 9.54 36.31
N LYS A 368 -15.07 9.90 37.28
CA LYS A 368 -15.72 8.94 38.17
C LYS A 368 -17.12 9.50 38.46
N ALA A 369 -18.13 8.85 37.86
CA ALA A 369 -19.59 8.95 38.08
C ALA A 369 -20.36 9.15 36.76
N ALA A 370 -20.79 8.04 36.15
CA ALA A 370 -22.02 7.92 35.35
C ALA A 370 -22.16 6.45 34.89
N VAL A 371 -22.39 5.56 35.85
CA VAL A 371 -23.12 4.31 35.63
C VAL A 371 -24.32 4.39 36.56
N ASP A 372 -25.48 4.05 36.02
CA ASP A 372 -26.83 4.05 36.61
C ASP A 372 -27.62 5.36 36.59
N GLY A 373 -28.78 5.30 35.92
CA GLY A 373 -29.82 6.32 35.96
C GLY A 373 -30.43 6.60 34.59
N GLY A 374 -31.40 5.79 34.16
CA GLY A 374 -32.20 6.07 32.97
C GLY A 374 -33.13 7.27 33.16
N VAL A 375 -33.21 8.14 32.15
CA VAL A 375 -34.33 9.07 31.93
C VAL A 375 -34.58 9.19 30.42
N LYS A 376 -35.86 9.06 30.04
CA LYS A 376 -36.41 9.26 28.69
C LYS A 376 -36.79 10.74 28.45
N ALA A 377 -36.80 11.08 27.15
CA ALA A 377 -37.50 12.19 26.46
C ALA A 377 -36.88 13.61 26.63
N ALA A 378 -36.92 14.53 25.65
CA ALA A 378 -37.84 14.69 24.52
C ALA A 378 -37.20 15.46 23.34
N GLY A 379 -37.69 15.26 22.12
CA GLY A 379 -37.40 16.12 20.95
C GLY A 379 -36.99 15.32 19.71
N GLY A 380 -37.98 14.72 19.03
CA GLY A 380 -37.76 13.87 17.86
C GLY A 380 -37.29 14.61 16.62
N LYS A 381 -36.35 13.99 15.90
CA LYS A 381 -36.39 13.82 14.44
C LYS A 381 -35.50 12.63 14.07
N GLN A 382 -36.13 11.68 13.39
CA GLN A 382 -35.56 10.45 12.84
C GLN A 382 -34.64 10.81 11.67
N LEU A 383 -33.37 10.40 11.70
CA LEU A 383 -32.50 10.45 10.52
C LEU A 383 -32.16 9.03 10.07
N VAL A 384 -32.47 8.83 8.80
CA VAL A 384 -32.52 7.58 8.04
C VAL A 384 -31.10 7.06 7.78
N ALA A 385 -30.97 5.73 7.80
CA ALA A 385 -29.78 5.02 7.38
C ALA A 385 -29.46 5.31 5.90
N GLY A 386 -28.43 6.11 5.65
CA GLY A 386 -27.83 6.31 4.33
C GLY A 386 -26.46 5.65 4.30
N GLY A 387 -26.37 4.46 3.69
CA GLY A 387 -25.12 3.77 3.43
C GLY A 387 -24.29 4.51 2.38
N TRP A 388 -22.98 4.57 2.59
CA TRP A 388 -22.03 5.05 1.60
C TRP A 388 -21.23 3.87 1.05
N ARG A 389 -21.49 3.55 -0.23
CA ARG A 389 -20.55 2.85 -1.11
C ARG A 389 -19.57 3.90 -1.66
N LEU A 390 -18.28 3.67 -1.49
CA LEU A 390 -17.24 4.33 -2.28
C LEU A 390 -16.45 3.24 -3.00
N GLY A 391 -16.56 3.25 -4.32
CA GLY A 391 -15.97 2.28 -5.22
C GLY A 391 -14.51 2.58 -5.56
N GLY A 392 -13.79 1.49 -5.88
CA GLY A 392 -12.89 1.52 -7.04
C GLY A 392 -11.42 1.80 -6.78
N TRP A 393 -10.75 1.01 -5.92
CA TRP A 393 -9.32 0.71 -6.09
C TRP A 393 -9.12 -0.79 -5.99
N TRP A 394 -8.63 -1.39 -7.08
CA TRP A 394 -8.24 -2.78 -7.13
C TRP A 394 -6.97 -2.98 -6.31
N LEU A 395 -7.10 -3.61 -5.15
CA LEU A 395 -6.03 -4.38 -4.53
C LEU A 395 -6.31 -5.85 -4.88
N GLY A 396 -5.56 -6.38 -5.83
CA GLY A 396 -5.44 -7.83 -6.00
C GLY A 396 -4.93 -8.46 -4.69
N GLY A 397 -5.54 -9.59 -4.30
CA GLY A 397 -5.46 -10.24 -2.99
C GLY A 397 -4.02 -10.41 -2.45
N ASP A 398 -3.80 -10.34 -1.14
CA ASP A 398 -4.45 -11.19 -0.13
C ASP A 398 -5.01 -10.42 1.07
N SER A 399 -6.30 -10.62 1.35
CA SER A 399 -7.02 -10.05 2.50
C SER A 399 -6.88 -10.92 3.75
N TRP A 400 -6.45 -10.34 4.88
CA TRP A 400 -6.95 -10.75 6.21
C TRP A 400 -7.72 -9.57 6.82
N TRP A 401 -9.04 -9.74 6.91
CA TRP A 401 -9.97 -8.80 7.55
C TRP A 401 -10.04 -9.03 9.07
N LEU A 402 -10.10 -7.92 9.82
CA LEU A 402 -10.52 -7.85 11.22
C LEU A 402 -12.06 -7.90 11.30
N PRO A 403 -12.68 -8.73 12.17
CA PRO A 403 -14.06 -8.50 12.58
C PRO A 403 -14.10 -7.63 13.84
N SER A 404 -14.87 -6.54 13.73
CA SER A 404 -15.65 -5.86 14.77
C SER A 404 -15.20 -5.98 16.24
N LEU A 405 -14.71 -4.88 16.81
CA LEU A 405 -14.80 -4.59 18.25
C LEU A 405 -15.46 -3.21 18.46
N PRO A 406 -16.30 -3.05 19.50
CA PRO A 406 -17.03 -1.82 19.75
C PRO A 406 -16.14 -0.73 20.38
N SER A 407 -16.42 0.49 19.96
CA SER A 407 -16.26 1.81 20.59
C SER A 407 -15.35 1.94 21.84
N ARG A 408 -14.39 2.88 21.72
CA ARG A 408 -13.52 3.50 22.73
C ARG A 408 -12.28 2.72 23.17
N LEU A 409 -11.19 2.87 22.40
CA LEU A 409 -9.82 2.97 22.89
C LEU A 409 -8.96 3.62 21.79
N SER A 410 -8.68 4.92 21.94
CA SER A 410 -7.70 5.64 21.12
C SER A 410 -6.29 5.26 21.58
N LEU A 411 -5.69 4.22 20.97
CA LEU A 411 -4.29 3.90 21.17
C LEU A 411 -3.47 4.51 20.03
N ILE A 412 -2.80 5.63 20.35
CA ILE A 412 -1.71 6.20 19.56
C ILE A 412 -0.56 5.21 19.59
N PHE A 413 -0.03 4.82 18.44
CA PHE A 413 1.05 3.86 18.35
C PHE A 413 2.23 4.38 17.52
N ASN A 414 3.00 5.35 18.03
CA ASN A 414 4.24 5.81 17.36
C ASN A 414 5.47 4.98 17.83
N ILE A 415 6.59 5.00 17.09
CA ILE A 415 7.94 4.67 17.61
C ILE A 415 8.71 6.01 17.79
N PRO A 416 8.29 6.89 18.73
CA PRO A 416 8.79 8.25 18.79
C PRO A 416 10.23 8.32 19.31
N GLU A 417 10.72 7.31 20.01
CA GLU A 417 12.03 7.35 20.67
C GLU A 417 13.18 6.77 19.83
N LEU A 418 12.92 6.17 18.66
CA LEU A 418 13.96 5.50 17.89
C LEU A 418 14.99 6.51 17.37
N LYS A 419 16.19 6.49 17.96
CA LYS A 419 17.32 7.37 17.63
C LYS A 419 18.17 6.78 16.52
N CYS A 420 18.39 5.47 16.54
CA CYS A 420 19.14 4.76 15.50
C CYS A 420 18.63 3.32 15.31
N ILE A 421 18.88 2.76 14.13
CA ILE A 421 18.60 1.34 13.85
C ILE A 421 19.76 0.48 14.36
N TRP A 422 21.00 0.99 14.24
CA TRP A 422 22.24 0.28 14.52
C TRP A 422 23.04 1.03 15.60
N LYS A 423 23.29 0.38 16.73
CA LYS A 423 24.15 0.90 17.81
C LYS A 423 25.48 0.13 17.84
N GLY A 424 26.59 0.86 17.79
CA GLY A 424 27.95 0.31 17.80
C GLY A 424 28.58 0.19 16.41
N PRO A 425 29.81 -0.34 16.31
CA PRO A 425 30.55 -0.45 15.06
C PRO A 425 29.84 -1.39 14.08
N THR A 426 29.73 -0.95 12.83
CA THR A 426 28.94 -1.64 11.80
C THR A 426 29.79 -2.45 10.82
N ARG A 427 31.12 -2.47 11.00
CA ARG A 427 32.10 -3.17 10.15
C ARG A 427 31.87 -4.67 10.05
N HIS A 428 31.30 -5.28 11.08
CA HIS A 428 31.04 -6.73 11.17
C HIS A 428 29.62 -7.13 10.76
N VAL A 429 28.81 -6.16 10.30
CA VAL A 429 27.42 -6.39 9.84
C VAL A 429 27.40 -6.65 8.34
N SER A 430 26.84 -7.80 7.96
CA SER A 430 26.60 -8.18 6.57
C SER A 430 25.10 -8.17 6.28
N LEU A 431 24.62 -7.26 5.43
CA LEU A 431 23.24 -7.21 4.97
C LEU A 431 23.13 -7.74 3.52
N GLN A 432 23.96 -8.73 3.19
CA GLN A 432 24.16 -9.25 1.84
C GLN A 432 22.89 -9.80 1.16
N ASN A 433 21.85 -10.10 1.95
CA ASN A 433 20.57 -10.61 1.49
C ASN A 433 19.42 -9.61 1.61
N LEU A 434 19.63 -8.40 2.13
CA LEU A 434 18.55 -7.44 2.34
C LEU A 434 18.03 -6.94 0.99
N VAL A 435 16.76 -7.18 0.70
CA VAL A 435 16.09 -6.82 -0.56
C VAL A 435 15.20 -5.60 -0.38
N HIS A 436 14.51 -5.52 0.77
CA HIS A 436 13.53 -4.47 1.05
C HIS A 436 13.81 -3.82 2.40
N LEU A 437 13.99 -2.49 2.40
CA LEU A 437 14.03 -1.67 3.60
C LEU A 437 12.85 -0.70 3.59
N LYS A 438 11.97 -0.83 4.59
CA LYS A 438 10.82 0.08 4.76
C LYS A 438 10.85 0.73 6.14
N LEU A 439 10.88 2.06 6.16
CA LEU A 439 10.91 2.90 7.34
C LEU A 439 9.71 3.86 7.28
N THR A 440 8.87 3.89 8.30
CA THR A 440 7.66 4.71 8.28
C THR A 440 7.39 5.30 9.67
N TYR A 441 7.22 6.62 9.77
CA TYR A 441 6.94 7.36 11.02
C TYR A 441 8.01 7.18 12.10
N LEU A 442 9.27 7.50 11.76
CA LEU A 442 10.41 7.44 12.69
C LEU A 442 10.91 8.85 12.97
N ASP A 443 10.18 9.57 13.84
CA ASP A 443 10.35 11.01 13.98
C ASP A 443 11.70 11.42 14.58
N LYS A 444 12.36 10.62 15.43
CA LYS A 444 13.69 10.96 15.99
C LYS A 444 14.88 10.39 15.23
N LEU A 445 14.64 9.59 14.18
CA LEU A 445 15.71 8.97 13.41
C LEU A 445 16.42 10.02 12.57
N THR A 446 17.72 10.23 12.79
CA THR A 446 18.50 11.26 12.08
C THR A 446 19.27 10.74 10.87
N PHE A 447 19.63 9.45 10.86
CA PHE A 447 20.28 8.74 9.75
C PHE A 447 19.89 7.26 9.67
N ILE A 448 20.14 6.60 8.53
CA ILE A 448 19.78 5.19 8.31
C ILE A 448 21.02 4.28 8.22
N PHE A 449 22.03 4.70 7.46
CA PHE A 449 23.23 3.90 7.19
C PHE A 449 24.52 4.63 7.60
N THR A 450 25.52 3.86 7.96
CA THR A 450 26.94 4.25 7.88
C THR A 450 27.49 3.86 6.49
N PRO A 451 28.65 4.40 6.05
CA PRO A 451 29.23 4.05 4.75
C PRO A 451 29.52 2.55 4.61
N SER A 452 29.97 1.90 5.69
CA SER A 452 30.21 0.45 5.74
C SER A 452 28.93 -0.38 5.60
N LEU A 453 27.82 0.02 6.24
CA LEU A 453 26.51 -0.63 6.04
C LEU A 453 25.99 -0.46 4.62
N ALA A 454 26.18 0.71 4.02
CA ALA A 454 25.74 0.96 2.65
C ALA A 454 26.43 0.01 1.64
N GLN A 455 27.71 -0.32 1.87
CA GLN A 455 28.46 -1.30 1.06
C GLN A 455 28.00 -2.75 1.29
N SER A 456 27.49 -3.03 2.48
CA SER A 456 26.97 -4.33 2.91
C SER A 456 25.64 -4.72 2.23
N LEU A 457 25.14 -3.93 1.27
CA LEU A 457 23.81 -4.04 0.67
C LEU A 457 23.82 -4.30 -0.86
N PRO A 458 24.45 -5.40 -1.35
CA PRO A 458 24.53 -5.72 -2.78
C PRO A 458 23.20 -6.16 -3.42
N LYS A 459 22.20 -6.56 -2.62
CA LYS A 459 20.90 -7.06 -3.11
C LYS A 459 19.71 -6.13 -2.84
N LEU A 460 19.92 -4.95 -2.27
CA LEU A 460 18.83 -4.03 -1.96
C LEU A 460 18.13 -3.58 -3.25
N GLU A 461 16.84 -3.86 -3.36
CA GLU A 461 16.02 -3.51 -4.53
C GLU A 461 15.07 -2.34 -4.23
N THR A 462 14.62 -2.17 -2.98
CA THR A 462 13.67 -1.11 -2.60
C THR A 462 14.05 -0.44 -1.29
N LEU A 463 14.13 0.89 -1.34
CA LEU A 463 14.27 1.78 -0.20
C LEU A 463 13.00 2.65 -0.09
N ASP A 464 12.18 2.41 0.94
CA ASP A 464 10.92 3.12 1.18
C ASP A 464 10.95 3.82 2.54
N ILE A 465 11.04 5.15 2.54
CA ILE A 465 11.18 6.00 3.73
C ILE A 465 9.99 6.97 3.75
N ARG A 466 9.18 6.95 4.81
CA ARG A 466 8.02 7.84 4.90
C ARG A 466 7.85 8.45 6.28
N TYR A 467 7.45 9.70 6.35
CA TYR A 467 7.10 10.39 7.59
C TYR A 467 8.23 10.36 8.64
N CYS A 468 9.50 10.46 8.22
CA CYS A 468 10.63 10.51 9.14
C CYS A 468 11.08 11.97 9.31
N GLY A 469 10.47 12.68 10.27
CA GLY A 469 10.56 14.14 10.40
C GLY A 469 11.93 14.70 10.72
N GLU A 470 12.74 14.04 11.56
CA GLU A 470 14.11 14.47 11.92
C GLU A 470 15.21 13.86 11.05
N LEU A 471 14.86 13.05 10.04
CA LEU A 471 15.85 12.44 9.16
C LEU A 471 16.56 13.52 8.35
N LYS A 472 17.87 13.69 8.55
CA LYS A 472 18.67 14.71 7.86
C LYS A 472 19.45 14.12 6.67
N HIS A 473 19.98 12.92 6.85
CA HIS A 473 20.81 12.22 5.86
C HIS A 473 20.40 10.75 5.82
N ILE A 474 20.40 10.12 4.64
CA ILE A 474 20.23 8.66 4.57
C ILE A 474 21.50 7.95 5.03
N ILE A 475 22.67 8.49 4.63
CA ILE A 475 23.99 7.97 5.00
C ILE A 475 24.70 9.02 5.87
N ARG A 476 25.16 8.62 7.06
CA ARG A 476 25.93 9.49 7.96
C ARG A 476 27.41 9.45 7.60
N GLU A 477 28.05 10.61 7.51
CA GLU A 477 29.50 10.75 7.51
C GLU A 477 29.96 10.84 8.98
N GLU A 478 30.90 9.99 9.42
CA GLU A 478 31.34 9.97 10.82
C GLU A 478 32.38 11.06 11.11
N ASP A 479 32.23 11.77 12.23
CA ASP A 479 33.06 12.91 12.65
C ASP A 479 34.43 12.52 13.28
N GLY A 480 34.88 11.27 13.21
CA GLY A 480 35.95 10.80 14.12
C GLY A 480 36.94 9.77 13.58
N GLU A 481 36.59 9.01 12.55
CA GLU A 481 37.52 8.09 11.93
C GLU A 481 37.75 8.54 10.49
N ARG A 482 39.01 8.74 10.11
CA ARG A 482 39.43 8.85 8.72
C ARG A 482 39.24 7.49 8.04
N GLU A 483 38.02 6.95 8.03
CA GLU A 483 37.64 5.94 7.07
C GLU A 483 37.61 6.67 5.73
N ILE A 484 38.70 6.49 4.98
CA ILE A 484 38.73 6.75 3.54
C ILE A 484 37.47 6.09 2.99
N ILE A 485 36.48 6.87 2.54
CA ILE A 485 35.31 6.35 1.83
C ILE A 485 35.85 5.37 0.78
N PRO A 486 35.66 4.06 0.94
CA PRO A 486 36.20 3.12 -0.01
C PRO A 486 35.51 3.34 -1.36
N LYS A 487 36.30 3.31 -2.45
CA LYS A 487 35.90 3.57 -3.85
C LYS A 487 34.84 2.59 -4.43
N SER A 488 34.12 1.83 -3.61
CA SER A 488 33.25 0.74 -4.06
C SER A 488 31.78 1.18 -4.18
N PRO A 489 31.05 0.75 -5.24
CA PRO A 489 29.64 1.07 -5.45
C PRO A 489 28.74 0.47 -4.36
N ALA A 490 27.85 1.29 -3.80
CA ALA A 490 26.79 0.83 -2.90
C ALA A 490 25.43 0.81 -3.62
N PHE A 491 24.66 -0.27 -3.44
CA PHE A 491 23.34 -0.53 -4.03
C PHE A 491 23.25 -0.90 -5.55
N PRO A 492 24.01 -1.89 -6.05
CA PRO A 492 24.03 -2.26 -7.47
C PRO A 492 22.69 -2.82 -8.02
N LYS A 493 21.77 -3.27 -7.16
CA LYS A 493 20.46 -3.84 -7.55
C LYS A 493 19.26 -2.93 -7.24
N LEU A 494 19.50 -1.70 -6.78
CA LEU A 494 18.42 -0.80 -6.36
C LEU A 494 17.53 -0.43 -7.54
N LYS A 495 16.23 -0.70 -7.41
CA LYS A 495 15.21 -0.40 -8.43
C LYS A 495 14.35 0.78 -8.01
N ASN A 496 14.00 0.86 -6.73
CA ASN A 496 12.98 1.79 -6.24
C ASN A 496 13.48 2.61 -5.05
N ILE A 497 13.36 3.93 -5.14
CA ILE A 497 13.56 4.87 -4.03
C ILE A 497 12.26 5.64 -3.83
N PHE A 498 11.66 5.50 -2.64
CA PHE A 498 10.47 6.22 -2.23
C PHE A 498 10.76 7.00 -0.95
N ILE A 499 10.59 8.32 -1.01
CA ILE A 499 10.76 9.23 0.12
C ILE A 499 9.50 10.10 0.21
N GLU A 500 8.83 10.12 1.36
CA GLU A 500 7.56 10.83 1.51
C GLU A 500 7.51 11.51 2.89
N VAL A 501 7.25 12.83 2.94
CA VAL A 501 7.08 13.59 4.20
C VAL A 501 8.31 13.49 5.12
N CYS A 502 9.47 13.89 4.60
CA CYS A 502 10.75 13.94 5.34
C CYS A 502 11.25 15.38 5.39
N GLY A 503 10.62 16.22 6.23
CA GLY A 503 10.79 17.67 6.20
C GLY A 503 12.21 18.17 6.48
N LYS A 504 13.01 17.49 7.31
CA LYS A 504 14.40 17.87 7.62
C LYS A 504 15.45 17.21 6.72
N LEU A 505 15.05 16.39 5.75
CA LEU A 505 15.98 15.68 4.87
C LEU A 505 16.70 16.68 3.98
N GLU A 506 18.04 16.76 4.10
CA GLU A 506 18.86 17.68 3.32
C GLU A 506 19.47 16.99 2.09
N TYR A 507 19.87 15.71 2.23
CA TYR A 507 20.59 14.96 1.20
C TYR A 507 20.16 13.50 1.13
N VAL A 508 20.09 12.94 -0.09
CA VAL A 508 19.64 11.56 -0.34
C VAL A 508 20.82 10.60 -0.51
N LEU A 509 21.67 10.77 -1.52
CA LEU A 509 22.82 9.87 -1.79
C LEU A 509 24.07 10.64 -2.23
N PRO A 510 25.29 10.16 -1.89
CA PRO A 510 26.53 10.70 -2.43
C PRO A 510 26.63 10.52 -3.95
N VAL A 511 27.24 11.48 -4.65
CA VAL A 511 27.53 11.40 -6.10
C VAL A 511 28.43 10.20 -6.42
N SER A 512 29.37 9.86 -5.55
CA SER A 512 30.25 8.69 -5.70
C SER A 512 29.50 7.35 -5.81
N MET A 513 28.28 7.27 -5.29
CA MET A 513 27.43 6.08 -5.37
C MET A 513 26.56 6.05 -6.61
N SER A 514 26.37 7.17 -7.31
CA SER A 514 25.51 7.24 -8.49
C SER A 514 25.86 6.27 -9.64
N PRO A 515 27.14 5.90 -9.91
CA PRO A 515 27.47 4.94 -10.96
C PRO A 515 26.99 3.50 -10.68
N SER A 516 26.65 3.18 -9.42
CA SER A 516 26.12 1.85 -9.06
C SER A 516 24.64 1.68 -9.41
N LEU A 517 23.90 2.79 -9.55
CA LEU A 517 22.44 2.83 -9.62
C LEU A 517 21.90 2.54 -11.04
N LEU A 518 22.57 1.65 -11.78
CA LEU A 518 22.21 1.31 -13.17
C LEU A 518 20.87 0.57 -13.28
N ASN A 519 20.38 0.00 -12.18
CA ASN A 519 19.11 -0.71 -12.10
C ASN A 519 17.94 0.13 -11.60
N LEU A 520 18.14 1.42 -11.32
CA LEU A 520 17.09 2.28 -10.79
C LEU A 520 15.98 2.46 -11.83
N GLU A 521 14.77 2.06 -11.48
CA GLU A 521 13.56 2.10 -12.32
C GLU A 521 12.63 3.25 -11.89
N GLU A 522 12.57 3.55 -10.59
CA GLU A 522 11.64 4.51 -10.05
C GLU A 522 12.21 5.30 -8.86
N MET A 523 12.10 6.63 -8.93
CA MET A 523 12.44 7.53 -7.84
C MET A 523 11.25 8.47 -7.59
N ARG A 524 10.71 8.45 -6.36
CA ARG A 524 9.67 9.38 -5.95
C ARG A 524 10.02 10.04 -4.61
N ILE A 525 10.03 11.37 -4.58
CA ILE A 525 10.31 12.19 -3.41
C ILE A 525 9.16 13.19 -3.25
N TYR A 526 8.46 13.13 -2.13
CA TYR A 526 7.30 13.96 -1.82
C TYR A 526 7.50 14.65 -0.47
N ASN A 527 7.15 15.93 -0.35
CA ASN A 527 7.15 16.69 0.92
C ASN A 527 8.51 16.59 1.67
N ALA A 528 9.58 17.02 0.99
CA ALA A 528 10.94 17.08 1.54
C ALA A 528 11.43 18.54 1.56
N ASP A 529 10.90 19.31 2.51
CA ASP A 529 10.94 20.78 2.52
C ASP A 529 12.36 21.36 2.60
N ASN A 530 13.29 20.68 3.29
CA ASN A 530 14.69 21.10 3.43
C ASN A 530 15.65 20.43 2.43
N LEU A 531 15.14 19.66 1.47
CA LEU A 531 15.98 18.92 0.53
C LEU A 531 16.85 19.87 -0.29
N LYS A 532 18.17 19.80 -0.13
CA LYS A 532 19.12 20.62 -0.89
C LYS A 532 19.54 19.93 -2.17
N GLN A 533 19.91 18.65 -2.09
CA GLN A 533 20.36 17.87 -3.24
C GLN A 533 19.93 16.40 -3.12
N ILE A 534 19.49 15.81 -4.23
CA ILE A 534 19.28 14.36 -4.29
C ILE A 534 20.64 13.67 -4.28
N PHE A 535 21.51 14.04 -5.23
CA PHE A 535 22.90 13.59 -5.26
C PHE A 535 23.82 14.69 -4.73
N TYR A 536 24.63 14.42 -3.71
CA TYR A 536 25.49 15.44 -3.10
C TYR A 536 26.98 15.08 -3.20
N SER A 537 27.85 16.09 -3.28
CA SER A 537 29.30 15.89 -3.34
C SER A 537 29.90 15.83 -1.95
N VAL A 538 30.84 14.90 -1.74
CA VAL A 538 31.71 14.89 -0.56
C VAL A 538 33.05 15.52 -0.92
N GLU A 539 33.73 16.18 0.04
CA GLU A 539 35.08 16.73 -0.18
C GLU A 539 36.03 15.62 -0.65
N GLY A 540 36.61 15.77 -1.84
CA GLY A 540 37.49 14.77 -2.46
C GLY A 540 36.85 13.91 -3.58
N ASP A 541 35.58 14.12 -3.92
CA ASP A 541 34.92 13.43 -5.04
C ASP A 541 35.50 13.85 -6.41
N ALA A 542 36.38 13.02 -6.98
CA ALA A 542 36.97 13.23 -8.30
C ALA A 542 35.94 13.20 -9.46
N LEU A 543 34.73 12.68 -9.20
CA LEU A 543 33.63 12.55 -10.16
C LEU A 543 32.90 13.87 -10.46
N THR A 544 33.20 14.95 -9.71
CA THR A 544 32.57 16.27 -9.89
C THR A 544 33.08 17.06 -11.10
N ARG A 545 34.08 16.53 -11.82
CA ARG A 545 34.61 17.10 -13.07
C ARG A 545 33.93 16.40 -14.26
N ASP A 546 32.92 17.05 -14.83
CA ASP A 546 32.35 16.79 -16.16
C ASP A 546 31.72 15.40 -16.42
N ALA A 547 31.50 14.58 -15.39
CA ALA A 547 30.94 13.24 -15.57
C ALA A 547 29.41 13.26 -15.76
N ILE A 548 28.95 12.91 -16.98
CA ILE A 548 27.54 12.59 -17.24
C ILE A 548 27.23 11.20 -16.68
N ILE A 549 26.36 11.11 -15.68
CA ILE A 549 25.95 9.84 -15.08
C ILE A 549 24.72 9.31 -15.81
N LYS A 550 24.75 8.04 -16.20
CA LYS A 550 23.66 7.41 -16.95
C LYS A 550 22.78 6.57 -16.02
N PHE A 551 21.48 6.82 -16.04
CA PHE A 551 20.47 6.00 -15.39
C PHE A 551 19.62 5.30 -16.47
N PRO A 552 20.09 4.15 -17.00
CA PRO A 552 19.52 3.57 -18.22
C PRO A 552 18.12 2.98 -18.04
N LYS A 553 17.69 2.68 -16.80
CA LYS A 553 16.42 1.99 -16.53
C LYS A 553 15.34 2.84 -15.89
N ILE A 554 15.63 4.10 -15.52
CA ILE A 554 14.67 4.92 -14.80
C ILE A 554 13.49 5.26 -15.71
N ARG A 555 12.28 4.87 -15.29
CA ARG A 555 11.02 5.08 -16.02
C ARG A 555 10.17 6.16 -15.38
N ARG A 556 10.25 6.33 -14.06
CA ARG A 556 9.51 7.37 -13.34
C ARG A 556 10.41 8.16 -12.40
N LEU A 557 10.35 9.48 -12.55
CA LEU A 557 10.88 10.46 -11.61
C LEU A 557 9.73 11.36 -11.15
N SER A 558 9.50 11.43 -9.84
CA SER A 558 8.46 12.29 -9.27
C SER A 558 9.01 13.06 -8.09
N LEU A 559 9.05 14.38 -8.20
CA LEU A 559 9.53 15.31 -7.18
C LEU A 559 8.39 16.27 -6.89
N SER A 560 7.85 16.29 -5.68
CA SER A 560 6.73 17.19 -5.36
C SER A 560 6.87 17.80 -3.99
N ASN A 561 6.60 19.10 -3.90
CA ASN A 561 6.68 19.87 -2.66
C ASN A 561 8.03 19.62 -1.95
N CYS A 562 9.11 19.65 -2.73
CA CYS A 562 10.48 19.62 -2.24
C CYS A 562 11.00 21.06 -2.09
N SER A 563 12.16 21.23 -1.43
CA SER A 563 12.73 22.57 -1.28
C SER A 563 12.84 23.30 -2.63
N PRO A 564 12.50 24.61 -2.70
CA PRO A 564 12.57 25.37 -3.95
C PRO A 564 13.98 25.47 -4.57
N ILE A 565 15.02 25.19 -3.78
CA ILE A 565 16.45 25.25 -4.14
C ILE A 565 17.01 23.82 -4.33
N ALA A 566 16.17 22.78 -4.28
CA ALA A 566 16.60 21.41 -4.42
C ALA A 566 17.17 21.15 -5.83
N PHE A 567 18.45 20.82 -5.92
CA PHE A 567 19.08 20.39 -7.18
C PHE A 567 19.06 18.85 -7.31
N PHE A 568 19.04 18.35 -8.54
CA PHE A 568 19.19 16.91 -8.76
C PHE A 568 20.61 16.46 -8.37
N GLY A 569 21.62 17.29 -8.66
CA GLY A 569 22.99 17.13 -8.16
C GLY A 569 23.74 18.46 -8.05
N PRO A 570 25.07 18.45 -7.82
CA PRO A 570 25.91 19.66 -7.86
C PRO A 570 25.79 20.41 -9.20
N LYS A 571 26.20 21.70 -9.26
CA LYS A 571 26.02 22.54 -10.48
C LYS A 571 26.55 21.92 -11.78
N ASN A 572 27.63 21.14 -11.72
CA ASN A 572 28.25 20.49 -12.89
C ASN A 572 27.75 19.05 -13.12
N PHE A 573 26.71 18.63 -12.41
CA PHE A 573 26.13 17.30 -12.49
C PHE A 573 25.16 17.20 -13.66
N ALA A 574 25.32 16.18 -14.49
CA ALA A 574 24.38 15.86 -15.56
C ALA A 574 23.95 14.39 -15.44
N ALA A 575 22.64 14.14 -15.48
CA ALA A 575 22.04 12.82 -15.49
C ALA A 575 21.38 12.53 -16.84
N GLN A 576 21.83 11.47 -17.50
CA GLN A 576 21.19 10.95 -18.70
C GLN A 576 20.09 9.94 -18.31
N LEU A 577 18.84 10.24 -18.64
CA LEU A 577 17.66 9.43 -18.31
C LEU A 577 16.96 8.91 -19.59
N PRO A 578 17.62 8.05 -20.40
CA PRO A 578 17.12 7.67 -21.73
C PRO A 578 15.81 6.89 -21.72
N SER A 579 15.46 6.23 -20.61
CA SER A 579 14.24 5.41 -20.50
C SER A 579 13.11 6.10 -19.73
N LEU A 580 13.26 7.39 -19.40
CA LEU A 580 12.29 8.10 -18.58
C LEU A 580 10.97 8.26 -19.35
N GLN A 581 9.90 7.68 -18.81
CA GLN A 581 8.55 7.76 -19.39
C GLN A 581 7.70 8.80 -18.66
N ILE A 582 7.90 8.97 -17.35
CA ILE A 582 7.04 9.82 -16.52
C ILE A 582 7.89 10.75 -15.67
N LEU A 583 7.71 12.05 -15.88
CA LEU A 583 8.28 13.12 -15.06
C LEU A 583 7.15 13.91 -14.41
N LYS A 584 7.13 13.94 -13.08
CA LYS A 584 6.22 14.79 -12.30
C LYS A 584 7.03 15.74 -11.43
N ASN A 585 6.81 17.03 -11.57
CA ASN A 585 7.45 18.05 -10.74
C ASN A 585 6.39 19.00 -10.15
N ASP A 586 6.45 19.26 -8.84
CA ASP A 586 5.58 20.25 -8.16
C ASP A 586 6.39 21.14 -7.21
N GLY A 587 6.27 22.46 -7.35
CA GLY A 587 6.72 23.45 -6.36
C GLY A 587 8.17 23.96 -6.48
N HIS A 588 8.93 23.56 -7.50
CA HIS A 588 10.31 24.02 -7.67
C HIS A 588 10.38 25.44 -8.29
N LYS A 589 11.02 26.39 -7.59
CA LYS A 589 11.23 27.76 -8.12
C LYS A 589 12.14 27.78 -9.34
N GLU A 590 13.12 26.87 -9.41
CA GLU A 590 14.15 26.84 -10.46
C GLU A 590 14.09 25.58 -11.34
N LEU A 591 12.92 25.26 -11.91
CA LEU A 591 12.76 24.10 -12.80
C LEU A 591 13.73 24.10 -14.00
N GLY A 592 14.12 25.28 -14.49
CA GLY A 592 15.13 25.42 -15.54
C GLY A 592 16.47 24.76 -15.18
N ASN A 593 16.86 24.78 -13.90
CA ASN A 593 18.07 24.13 -13.43
C ASN A 593 17.93 22.60 -13.42
N LEU A 594 16.74 22.07 -13.08
CA LEU A 594 16.48 20.64 -13.15
C LEU A 594 16.55 20.13 -14.60
N PHE A 595 15.89 20.80 -15.54
CA PHE A 595 15.98 20.41 -16.96
C PHE A 595 17.40 20.59 -17.54
N ALA A 596 18.19 21.54 -17.06
CA ALA A 596 19.59 21.67 -17.47
C ALA A 596 20.46 20.48 -17.00
N GLN A 597 20.14 19.90 -15.84
CA GLN A 597 20.84 18.71 -15.30
C GLN A 597 20.31 17.40 -15.89
N LEU A 598 19.09 17.35 -16.42
CA LEU A 598 18.48 16.14 -16.99
C LEU A 598 18.62 16.10 -18.52
N GLN A 599 19.36 15.10 -19.02
CA GLN A 599 19.61 14.91 -20.45
C GLN A 599 18.98 13.62 -20.98
N GLY A 600 18.75 13.55 -22.28
CA GLY A 600 18.29 12.32 -22.95
C GLY A 600 16.83 11.96 -22.71
N LEU A 601 15.94 12.94 -22.51
CA LEU A 601 14.51 12.75 -22.23
C LEU A 601 13.67 12.33 -23.46
N THR A 602 14.23 11.51 -24.36
CA THR A 602 13.62 11.18 -25.67
C THR A 602 12.46 10.21 -25.61
N ASN A 603 12.31 9.45 -24.51
CA ASN A 603 11.22 8.49 -24.30
C ASN A 603 10.12 9.00 -23.36
N LEU A 604 10.09 10.31 -23.07
CA LEU A 604 9.14 10.88 -22.11
C LEU A 604 7.72 10.84 -22.69
N GLU A 605 6.81 10.13 -21.99
CA GLU A 605 5.41 9.93 -22.38
C GLU A 605 4.46 10.84 -21.60
N THR A 606 4.76 11.13 -20.33
CA THR A 606 3.95 11.97 -19.45
C THR A 606 4.80 13.01 -18.74
N LEU A 607 4.43 14.28 -18.90
CA LEU A 607 5.03 15.41 -18.19
C LEU A 607 3.96 16.15 -17.40
N ARG A 608 4.10 16.17 -16.07
CA ARG A 608 3.25 16.95 -15.18
C ARG A 608 4.10 17.99 -14.45
N LEU A 609 3.71 19.24 -14.58
CA LEU A 609 4.35 20.40 -13.96
C LEU A 609 3.31 21.13 -13.11
N GLU A 610 3.59 21.29 -11.81
CA GLU A 610 2.67 21.92 -10.87
C GLU A 610 3.37 23.03 -10.06
N SER A 611 2.67 24.12 -9.78
CA SER A 611 3.09 25.21 -8.88
C SER A 611 4.48 25.81 -9.17
N LEU A 612 4.75 26.18 -10.43
CA LEU A 612 6.04 26.78 -10.83
C LEU A 612 5.93 28.31 -10.92
N PRO A 613 6.45 29.08 -9.95
CA PRO A 613 6.16 30.51 -9.83
C PRO A 613 7.02 31.41 -10.72
N ASP A 614 8.22 30.99 -11.14
CA ASP A 614 9.17 31.85 -11.87
C ASP A 614 9.31 31.51 -13.37
N MET A 615 8.66 30.45 -13.84
CA MET A 615 8.79 29.96 -15.22
C MET A 615 7.95 30.75 -16.22
N ARG A 616 8.61 31.33 -17.23
CA ARG A 616 7.96 32.05 -18.36
C ARG A 616 7.73 31.20 -19.61
N CYS A 617 8.55 30.16 -19.82
CA CYS A 617 8.49 29.20 -20.92
C CYS A 617 8.93 27.82 -20.41
N LEU A 618 8.27 26.72 -20.82
CA LEU A 618 8.42 25.41 -20.18
C LEU A 618 9.78 24.72 -20.40
N TRP A 619 10.31 24.69 -21.64
CA TRP A 619 11.63 24.14 -21.95
C TRP A 619 12.17 24.68 -23.28
N LYS A 620 13.39 25.23 -23.34
CA LYS A 620 14.06 25.54 -24.61
C LYS A 620 14.97 24.36 -25.01
N GLY A 621 14.89 23.91 -26.27
CA GLY A 621 15.83 22.96 -26.86
C GLY A 621 15.64 21.46 -26.50
N LEU A 622 14.56 21.09 -25.80
CA LEU A 622 14.21 19.68 -25.57
C LEU A 622 13.33 19.13 -26.71
N VAL A 623 13.71 17.98 -27.25
CA VAL A 623 12.93 17.25 -28.26
C VAL A 623 12.14 16.13 -27.57
N LEU A 624 10.84 16.34 -27.37
CA LEU A 624 9.95 15.42 -26.62
C LEU A 624 9.04 14.62 -27.56
N SER A 625 9.63 13.85 -28.47
CA SER A 625 8.89 13.24 -29.60
C SER A 625 7.88 12.14 -29.25
N LYS A 626 7.97 11.58 -28.04
CA LYS A 626 7.05 10.55 -27.52
C LYS A 626 6.04 11.07 -26.51
N LEU A 627 5.97 12.39 -26.30
CA LEU A 627 5.10 12.96 -25.28
C LEU A 627 3.64 12.76 -25.66
N THR A 628 2.89 12.08 -24.79
CA THR A 628 1.46 11.79 -24.98
C THR A 628 0.58 12.63 -24.07
N THR A 629 1.07 12.99 -22.88
CA THR A 629 0.30 13.70 -21.86
C THR A 629 1.13 14.86 -21.31
N LEU A 630 0.59 16.06 -21.40
CA LEU A 630 1.12 17.27 -20.77
C LEU A 630 0.08 17.86 -19.81
N GLU A 631 0.44 17.94 -18.53
CA GLU A 631 -0.34 18.59 -17.48
C GLU A 631 0.45 19.77 -16.90
N VAL A 632 -0.09 20.98 -16.99
CA VAL A 632 0.49 22.21 -16.43
C VAL A 632 -0.52 22.81 -15.44
N VAL A 633 -0.15 22.89 -14.17
CA VAL A 633 -1.08 23.24 -13.08
C VAL A 633 -0.46 24.34 -12.21
N LYS A 634 -1.19 25.43 -11.93
CA LYS A 634 -0.76 26.51 -11.02
C LYS A 634 0.58 27.18 -11.38
N CYS A 635 0.96 27.22 -12.66
CA CYS A 635 2.17 27.90 -13.13
C CYS A 635 1.88 29.38 -13.37
N LYS A 636 2.03 30.22 -12.32
CA LYS A 636 1.47 31.58 -12.31
C LYS A 636 2.10 32.56 -13.29
N ARG A 637 3.41 32.46 -13.57
CA ARG A 637 4.16 33.37 -14.48
C ARG A 637 4.31 32.86 -15.91
N LEU A 638 3.67 31.73 -16.24
CA LEU A 638 3.78 31.14 -17.55
C LEU A 638 2.99 31.97 -18.56
N THR A 639 3.66 32.56 -19.55
CA THR A 639 2.99 33.39 -20.58
C THR A 639 2.60 32.59 -21.82
N HIS A 640 3.33 31.50 -22.09
CA HIS A 640 3.05 30.55 -23.18
C HIS A 640 3.51 29.13 -22.85
N VAL A 641 2.84 28.13 -23.44
CA VAL A 641 3.14 26.70 -23.21
C VAL A 641 4.15 26.18 -24.22
N PHE A 642 3.93 26.48 -25.50
CA PHE A 642 4.76 26.01 -26.62
C PHE A 642 5.33 27.18 -27.42
N THR A 643 6.43 26.93 -28.12
CA THR A 643 6.84 27.76 -29.26
C THR A 643 6.65 27.01 -30.58
N CYS A 644 6.67 27.72 -31.71
CA CYS A 644 6.49 27.12 -33.04
C CYS A 644 7.46 25.95 -33.30
N SER A 645 8.74 26.11 -32.94
CA SER A 645 9.76 25.05 -33.07
C SER A 645 9.49 23.79 -32.22
N MET A 646 8.77 23.90 -31.10
CA MET A 646 8.47 22.76 -30.22
C MET A 646 7.36 21.87 -30.76
N ILE A 647 6.34 22.46 -31.38
CA ILE A 647 5.13 21.74 -31.83
C ILE A 647 5.47 20.67 -32.86
N VAL A 648 6.47 20.92 -33.72
CA VAL A 648 6.94 19.96 -34.72
C VAL A 648 7.40 18.65 -34.08
N SER A 649 7.87 18.69 -32.84
CA SER A 649 8.26 17.48 -32.10
C SER A 649 7.10 16.78 -31.40
N LEU A 650 5.99 17.46 -31.12
CA LEU A 650 4.90 16.99 -30.24
C LEU A 650 3.78 16.25 -31.00
N VAL A 651 4.13 15.48 -32.03
CA VAL A 651 3.16 14.81 -32.92
C VAL A 651 2.34 13.71 -32.25
N GLN A 652 2.81 13.15 -31.12
CA GLN A 652 2.14 12.08 -30.38
C GLN A 652 1.29 12.58 -29.19
N LEU A 653 1.16 13.90 -29.02
CA LEU A 653 0.44 14.48 -27.89
C LEU A 653 -1.05 14.16 -27.99
N LYS A 654 -1.60 13.50 -26.97
CA LYS A 654 -3.00 13.07 -26.87
C LYS A 654 -3.80 13.88 -25.87
N VAL A 655 -3.17 14.33 -24.79
CA VAL A 655 -3.83 15.02 -23.68
C VAL A 655 -3.05 16.28 -23.33
N LEU A 656 -3.74 17.42 -23.39
CA LEU A 656 -3.23 18.72 -22.96
C LEU A 656 -4.15 19.27 -21.86
N LYS A 657 -3.61 19.40 -20.64
CA LYS A 657 -4.34 19.99 -19.51
C LYS A 657 -3.58 21.19 -18.96
N ILE A 658 -4.25 22.33 -18.88
CA ILE A 658 -3.71 23.58 -18.35
C ILE A 658 -4.69 24.11 -17.30
N VAL A 659 -4.25 24.23 -16.06
CA VAL A 659 -5.13 24.57 -14.93
C VAL A 659 -4.49 25.67 -14.09
N SER A 660 -5.24 26.72 -13.76
CA SER A 660 -4.83 27.82 -12.86
C SER A 660 -3.54 28.53 -13.26
N CYS A 661 -3.31 28.78 -14.56
CA CYS A 661 -2.15 29.53 -15.06
C CYS A 661 -2.54 31.01 -15.31
N GLU A 662 -2.29 31.87 -14.33
CA GLU A 662 -2.86 33.23 -14.25
C GLU A 662 -2.30 34.20 -15.32
N GLU A 663 -1.02 34.13 -15.67
CA GLU A 663 -0.39 35.00 -16.69
C GLU A 663 -0.37 34.41 -18.10
N LEU A 664 -1.05 33.29 -18.34
CA LEU A 664 -1.05 32.64 -19.64
C LEU A 664 -1.84 33.47 -20.66
N GLU A 665 -1.15 34.08 -21.62
CA GLU A 665 -1.73 34.94 -22.67
C GLU A 665 -2.07 34.13 -23.94
N GLN A 666 -1.21 33.19 -24.29
CA GLN A 666 -1.32 32.37 -25.50
C GLN A 666 -0.79 30.95 -25.25
N ILE A 667 -1.37 29.91 -25.85
CA ILE A 667 -0.82 28.56 -25.71
C ILE A 667 0.47 28.41 -26.53
N ILE A 668 0.53 29.06 -27.70
CA ILE A 668 1.64 28.97 -28.66
C ILE A 668 2.21 30.37 -28.88
N ALA A 669 3.51 30.53 -28.67
CA ALA A 669 4.25 31.75 -29.00
C ALA A 669 5.14 31.58 -30.25
N ARG A 670 5.46 32.68 -30.92
CA ARG A 670 6.48 32.69 -31.97
C ARG A 670 7.87 32.49 -31.35
N ASP A 671 8.77 31.83 -32.07
CA ASP A 671 10.17 31.76 -31.68
C ASP A 671 10.75 33.18 -31.77
N ASN A 672 10.93 33.82 -30.62
CA ASN A 672 11.68 35.08 -30.53
C ASN A 672 13.15 34.72 -30.67
N ASP A 673 13.73 34.90 -31.87
CA ASP A 673 15.15 35.20 -32.14
C ASP A 673 15.37 35.16 -33.68
N ASP A 674 14.99 36.24 -34.38
CA ASP A 674 15.67 36.83 -35.56
C ASP A 674 14.70 37.68 -36.39
N GLU A 675 15.01 38.96 -36.55
CA GLU A 675 14.31 39.90 -37.44
C GLU A 675 14.38 39.47 -38.93
N ASN A 676 15.04 38.35 -39.25
CA ASN A 676 15.36 37.91 -40.60
C ASN A 676 14.53 36.72 -41.12
N ASP A 677 13.72 36.04 -40.30
CA ASP A 677 12.87 34.92 -40.74
C ASP A 677 11.51 35.39 -41.30
N GLN A 678 11.56 36.43 -42.14
CA GLN A 678 10.37 37.08 -42.71
C GLN A 678 9.68 36.30 -43.85
N ILE A 679 10.10 35.09 -44.22
CA ILE A 679 9.67 34.48 -45.51
C ILE A 679 9.00 33.09 -45.43
N LEU A 680 8.91 32.38 -44.29
CA LEU A 680 8.43 30.97 -44.33
C LEU A 680 7.16 30.61 -43.54
N LEU A 681 6.45 31.52 -42.86
CA LEU A 681 5.42 31.10 -41.89
C LEU A 681 3.95 31.04 -42.39
N GLY A 682 3.65 31.45 -43.62
CA GLY A 682 2.27 31.46 -44.14
C GLY A 682 1.66 30.06 -44.36
N ASP A 683 2.40 29.17 -45.03
CA ASP A 683 1.94 27.80 -45.31
C ASP A 683 2.21 26.82 -44.16
N HIS A 684 3.15 27.14 -43.26
CA HIS A 684 3.53 26.26 -42.15
C HIS A 684 2.61 26.33 -40.92
N LEU A 685 1.83 27.40 -40.71
CA LEU A 685 0.83 27.43 -39.63
C LEU A 685 -0.25 26.36 -39.80
N ARG A 686 -0.62 26.02 -41.05
CA ARG A 686 -1.49 24.88 -41.38
C ARG A 686 -0.83 23.52 -41.10
N SER A 687 0.50 23.47 -40.98
CA SER A 687 1.28 22.25 -40.70
C SER A 687 1.66 22.06 -39.24
N LEU A 688 1.47 23.09 -38.40
CA LEU A 688 1.62 23.00 -36.94
C LEU A 688 0.38 22.31 -36.39
N CYS A 689 0.39 20.98 -36.36
CA CYS A 689 -0.77 20.17 -35.97
C CYS A 689 -0.46 19.34 -34.72
N PHE A 690 -1.50 19.09 -33.92
CA PHE A 690 -1.48 18.00 -32.94
C PHE A 690 -2.37 16.85 -33.46
N PRO A 691 -1.86 16.01 -34.38
CA PRO A 691 -2.69 15.06 -35.12
C PRO A 691 -3.32 13.98 -34.23
N ASP A 692 -2.69 13.70 -33.08
CA ASP A 692 -3.12 12.70 -32.11
C ASP A 692 -3.86 13.29 -30.90
N LEU A 693 -4.10 14.61 -30.85
CA LEU A 693 -4.71 15.26 -29.70
C LEU A 693 -6.18 14.85 -29.56
N CYS A 694 -6.48 14.21 -28.45
CA CYS A 694 -7.82 13.71 -28.12
C CYS A 694 -8.53 14.58 -27.08
N GLU A 695 -7.79 15.16 -26.14
CA GLU A 695 -8.35 15.87 -24.99
C GLU A 695 -7.62 17.18 -24.73
N ILE A 696 -8.40 18.25 -24.62
CA ILE A 696 -7.95 19.58 -24.21
C ILE A 696 -8.82 20.03 -23.04
N GLU A 697 -8.16 20.34 -21.92
CA GLU A 697 -8.79 20.84 -20.72
C GLU A 697 -8.07 22.10 -20.25
N ILE A 698 -8.78 23.24 -20.25
CA ILE A 698 -8.27 24.53 -19.79
C ILE A 698 -9.17 25.03 -18.67
N ARG A 699 -8.60 25.32 -17.51
CA ARG A 699 -9.34 25.84 -16.36
C ARG A 699 -8.61 27.01 -15.72
N GLU A 700 -9.34 28.01 -15.25
CA GLU A 700 -8.79 29.12 -14.45
C GLU A 700 -7.61 29.85 -15.13
N CYS A 701 -7.64 30.00 -16.46
CA CYS A 701 -6.58 30.67 -17.26
C CYS A 701 -7.08 32.03 -17.75
N ASN A 702 -7.05 33.02 -16.85
CA ASN A 702 -7.85 34.24 -17.02
C ASN A 702 -7.34 35.26 -18.05
N LYS A 703 -6.05 35.26 -18.41
CA LYS A 703 -5.48 36.16 -19.44
C LYS A 703 -5.46 35.55 -20.85
N LEU A 704 -5.91 34.31 -21.00
CA LEU A 704 -5.84 33.61 -22.28
C LEU A 704 -6.86 34.23 -23.25
N GLU A 705 -6.41 34.81 -24.36
CA GLU A 705 -7.30 35.45 -25.34
C GLU A 705 -7.92 34.46 -26.33
N SER A 706 -7.14 33.45 -26.76
CA SER A 706 -7.57 32.35 -27.62
C SER A 706 -6.75 31.07 -27.36
N LEU A 707 -7.29 29.90 -27.67
CA LEU A 707 -6.55 28.63 -27.49
C LEU A 707 -5.56 28.40 -28.64
N PHE A 708 -6.07 28.43 -29.87
CA PHE A 708 -5.30 28.21 -31.09
C PHE A 708 -5.73 29.17 -32.20
N PRO A 709 -4.86 29.53 -33.15
CA PRO A 709 -5.28 30.15 -34.40
C PRO A 709 -6.30 29.29 -35.15
N VAL A 710 -7.28 29.90 -35.83
CA VAL A 710 -8.33 29.19 -36.58
C VAL A 710 -7.75 28.23 -37.63
N ALA A 711 -6.60 28.56 -38.23
CA ALA A 711 -5.91 27.70 -39.19
C ALA A 711 -5.46 26.34 -38.61
N MET A 712 -5.32 26.23 -37.28
CA MET A 712 -4.95 24.96 -36.61
C MET A 712 -6.14 24.05 -36.34
N ALA A 713 -7.39 24.51 -36.51
CA ALA A 713 -8.58 23.70 -36.25
C ALA A 713 -8.62 22.43 -37.12
N SER A 714 -8.25 22.54 -38.41
CA SER A 714 -8.12 21.40 -39.32
C SER A 714 -7.01 20.42 -38.90
N GLY A 715 -6.06 20.87 -38.09
CA GLY A 715 -4.95 20.10 -37.53
C GLY A 715 -5.29 19.26 -36.30
N LEU A 716 -6.57 19.21 -35.88
CA LEU A 716 -7.07 18.51 -34.69
C LEU A 716 -8.08 17.38 -35.03
N PRO A 717 -7.75 16.44 -35.95
CA PRO A 717 -8.73 15.49 -36.47
C PRO A 717 -9.22 14.46 -35.46
N LYS A 718 -8.48 14.21 -34.36
CA LYS A 718 -8.81 13.21 -33.34
C LYS A 718 -9.38 13.80 -32.05
N LEU A 719 -9.61 15.12 -32.00
CA LEU A 719 -10.10 15.78 -30.80
C LEU A 719 -11.49 15.24 -30.43
N GLN A 720 -11.60 14.67 -29.22
CA GLN A 720 -12.82 14.08 -28.67
C GLN A 720 -13.43 14.94 -27.57
N THR A 721 -12.58 15.58 -26.76
CA THR A 721 -13.02 16.34 -25.59
C THR A 721 -12.37 17.70 -25.58
N LEU A 722 -13.18 18.76 -25.59
CA LEU A 722 -12.75 20.14 -25.40
C LEU A 722 -13.51 20.76 -24.21
N ARG A 723 -12.78 21.05 -23.13
CA ARG A 723 -13.35 21.67 -21.92
C ARG A 723 -12.58 22.94 -21.60
N VAL A 724 -13.29 24.06 -21.57
CA VAL A 724 -12.74 25.35 -21.16
C VAL A 724 -13.62 25.92 -20.06
N SER A 725 -13.05 26.18 -18.90
CA SER A 725 -13.78 26.81 -17.79
C SER A 725 -13.00 27.93 -17.12
N GLU A 726 -13.71 28.93 -16.60
CA GLU A 726 -13.12 30.00 -15.78
C GLU A 726 -11.97 30.73 -16.50
N ALA A 727 -12.17 31.09 -17.76
CA ALA A 727 -11.21 31.87 -18.57
C ALA A 727 -11.82 33.22 -18.95
N SER A 728 -11.64 34.22 -18.06
CA SER A 728 -12.42 35.47 -18.11
C SER A 728 -12.12 36.40 -19.31
N GLN A 729 -10.91 36.37 -19.89
CA GLN A 729 -10.53 37.21 -21.04
C GLN A 729 -10.59 36.46 -22.38
N LEU A 730 -11.00 35.19 -22.39
CA LEU A 730 -11.10 34.40 -23.60
C LEU A 730 -12.15 35.01 -24.53
N LEU A 731 -11.74 35.52 -25.69
CA LEU A 731 -12.62 36.15 -26.66
C LEU A 731 -13.20 35.13 -27.66
N GLY A 732 -12.44 34.08 -27.96
CA GLY A 732 -12.90 32.93 -28.72
C GLY A 732 -12.04 31.70 -28.52
N VAL A 733 -12.60 30.51 -28.78
CA VAL A 733 -11.85 29.25 -28.69
C VAL A 733 -10.74 29.24 -29.75
N PHE A 734 -11.08 29.65 -30.98
CA PHE A 734 -10.12 29.82 -32.07
C PHE A 734 -9.91 31.30 -32.42
N GLY A 735 -8.66 31.76 -32.45
CA GLY A 735 -8.26 33.16 -32.72
C GLY A 735 -8.08 33.50 -34.20
N GLN A 736 -8.03 34.81 -34.53
CA GLN A 736 -7.83 35.31 -35.89
C GLN A 736 -6.39 35.12 -36.35
N ASP A 737 -6.16 34.81 -37.63
CA ASP A 737 -4.83 34.73 -38.19
C ASP A 737 -4.32 36.14 -38.54
N ASP A 738 -3.22 36.58 -37.92
CA ASP A 738 -2.62 37.92 -38.10
C ASP A 738 -2.27 38.24 -39.58
N ARG A 739 -2.23 37.24 -40.47
CA ARG A 739 -1.73 37.40 -41.85
C ARG A 739 -2.61 36.82 -42.95
N ALA A 740 -3.75 36.20 -42.64
CA ALA A 740 -4.66 35.75 -43.69
C ALA A 740 -5.59 36.90 -44.09
N SER A 741 -5.37 37.46 -45.29
CA SER A 741 -6.46 38.15 -45.99
C SER A 741 -7.70 37.24 -45.97
N PRO A 742 -8.93 37.77 -45.80
CA PRO A 742 -10.17 36.98 -45.68
C PRO A 742 -10.52 36.09 -46.88
N VAL A 743 -9.62 35.95 -47.86
CA VAL A 743 -9.80 35.29 -49.15
C VAL A 743 -9.52 33.78 -49.10
N ASN A 744 -8.77 33.26 -48.09
CA ASN A 744 -8.29 31.86 -48.10
C ASN A 744 -8.70 30.99 -46.89
N VAL A 745 -9.63 31.43 -46.04
CA VAL A 745 -10.16 30.58 -44.97
C VAL A 745 -11.36 29.80 -45.52
N GLU A 746 -11.34 28.47 -45.42
CA GLU A 746 -12.50 27.65 -45.77
C GLU A 746 -13.71 28.16 -44.99
N LYS A 747 -14.83 28.36 -45.69
CA LYS A 747 -16.04 28.95 -45.12
C LYS A 747 -16.63 28.09 -43.98
N GLU A 748 -16.29 26.80 -43.97
CA GLU A 748 -16.78 25.80 -43.02
C GLU A 748 -15.62 24.91 -42.57
N MET A 749 -15.47 24.74 -41.25
CA MET A 749 -14.44 23.94 -40.59
C MET A 749 -15.07 22.73 -39.89
N VAL A 750 -14.40 21.58 -39.88
CA VAL A 750 -14.97 20.36 -39.30
C VAL A 750 -14.08 19.82 -38.18
N LEU A 751 -14.65 19.60 -36.99
CA LEU A 751 -14.03 18.81 -35.92
C LEU A 751 -14.72 17.43 -35.87
N PRO A 752 -14.21 16.43 -36.62
CA PRO A 752 -14.99 15.25 -37.00
C PRO A 752 -15.26 14.29 -35.84
N ASN A 753 -14.42 14.28 -34.81
CA ASN A 753 -14.46 13.33 -33.70
C ASN A 753 -14.83 13.95 -32.35
N LEU A 754 -15.23 15.23 -32.32
CA LEU A 754 -15.55 15.92 -31.08
C LEU A 754 -16.83 15.34 -30.48
N ASN A 755 -16.71 14.72 -29.30
CA ASN A 755 -17.80 14.08 -28.56
C ASN A 755 -18.35 15.00 -27.46
N GLU A 756 -17.46 15.72 -26.75
CA GLU A 756 -17.83 16.63 -25.67
C GLU A 756 -17.21 18.01 -25.86
N LEU A 757 -18.07 19.03 -25.87
CA LEU A 757 -17.70 20.45 -25.82
C LEU A 757 -18.32 21.09 -24.57
N SER A 758 -17.48 21.62 -23.68
CA SER A 758 -17.92 22.27 -22.45
C SER A 758 -17.27 23.64 -22.32
N LEU A 759 -18.08 24.70 -22.30
CA LEU A 759 -17.66 26.07 -22.08
C LEU A 759 -18.38 26.60 -20.83
N GLU A 760 -17.63 26.87 -19.75
CA GLU A 760 -18.21 27.23 -18.46
C GLU A 760 -17.56 28.49 -17.85
N GLN A 761 -18.34 29.42 -17.34
CA GLN A 761 -17.87 30.64 -16.66
C GLN A 761 -16.91 31.47 -17.53
N LEU A 762 -17.30 31.76 -18.77
CA LEU A 762 -16.51 32.53 -19.75
C LEU A 762 -17.16 33.90 -19.97
N SER A 763 -16.73 34.92 -19.22
CA SER A 763 -17.40 36.23 -19.18
C SER A 763 -17.17 37.11 -20.42
N SER A 764 -16.10 36.89 -21.17
CA SER A 764 -15.74 37.70 -22.35
C SER A 764 -15.87 36.99 -23.69
N ILE A 765 -16.21 35.70 -23.72
CA ILE A 765 -16.30 34.95 -24.98
C ILE A 765 -17.44 35.49 -25.83
N VAL A 766 -17.12 35.91 -27.06
CA VAL A 766 -18.11 36.45 -28.01
C VAL A 766 -18.42 35.45 -29.12
N TYR A 767 -17.38 34.76 -29.61
CA TYR A 767 -17.48 33.85 -30.74
C TYR A 767 -16.79 32.52 -30.41
N PHE A 768 -17.24 31.42 -31.01
CA PHE A 768 -16.48 30.17 -30.98
C PHE A 768 -15.17 30.29 -31.77
N SER A 769 -15.18 30.99 -32.92
CA SER A 769 -13.98 31.30 -33.71
C SER A 769 -13.99 32.74 -34.22
N PHE A 770 -12.86 33.44 -34.15
CA PHE A 770 -12.63 34.71 -34.80
C PHE A 770 -12.66 34.56 -36.34
N GLY A 771 -13.42 35.40 -37.04
CA GLY A 771 -13.46 35.43 -38.51
C GLY A 771 -14.73 34.85 -39.17
N CYS A 772 -15.79 34.57 -38.40
CA CYS A 772 -17.08 34.06 -38.91
C CYS A 772 -17.00 32.78 -39.74
N CYS A 773 -16.11 31.86 -39.35
CA CYS A 773 -16.08 30.51 -39.92
C CYS A 773 -17.10 29.63 -39.21
N ASP A 774 -17.90 28.90 -39.97
CA ASP A 774 -18.87 27.96 -39.40
C ASP A 774 -18.13 26.68 -39.00
N PHE A 775 -18.52 26.08 -37.87
CA PHE A 775 -17.96 24.81 -37.41
C PHE A 775 -19.00 23.70 -37.44
N LEU A 776 -18.62 22.52 -37.91
CA LEU A 776 -19.43 21.30 -37.85
C LEU A 776 -18.84 20.27 -36.88
N PHE A 777 -19.73 19.67 -36.08
CA PHE A 777 -19.44 18.62 -35.11
C PHE A 777 -20.31 17.37 -35.38
N PRO A 778 -19.89 16.47 -36.28
CA PRO A 778 -20.69 15.31 -36.68
C PRO A 778 -20.92 14.28 -35.58
N ARG A 779 -20.01 14.19 -34.60
CA ARG A 779 -20.00 13.18 -33.52
C ARG A 779 -20.33 13.71 -32.13
N LEU A 780 -20.73 14.97 -32.02
CA LEU A 780 -21.00 15.59 -30.72
C LEU A 780 -22.11 14.84 -29.97
N GLU A 781 -21.82 14.38 -28.76
CA GLU A 781 -22.75 13.70 -27.87
C GLU A 781 -23.23 14.61 -26.76
N LYS A 782 -22.37 15.54 -26.31
CA LYS A 782 -22.63 16.44 -25.19
C LYS A 782 -22.09 17.84 -25.49
N LEU A 783 -22.94 18.84 -25.29
CA LEU A 783 -22.60 20.25 -25.38
C LEU A 783 -23.09 20.95 -24.11
N LYS A 784 -22.23 21.73 -23.45
CA LYS A 784 -22.58 22.44 -22.23
C LYS A 784 -22.08 23.87 -22.26
N PHE A 785 -23.00 24.80 -22.02
CA PHE A 785 -22.73 26.21 -21.77
C PHE A 785 -23.24 26.56 -20.39
N HIS A 786 -22.39 27.16 -19.57
CA HIS A 786 -22.80 27.64 -18.25
C HIS A 786 -22.15 29.00 -18.04
N GLN A 787 -22.90 30.04 -17.74
CA GLN A 787 -22.35 31.38 -17.45
C GLN A 787 -21.44 31.95 -18.56
N CYS A 788 -21.93 31.96 -19.81
CA CYS A 788 -21.26 32.58 -20.97
C CYS A 788 -22.11 33.72 -21.59
N PRO A 789 -22.19 34.90 -20.95
CA PRO A 789 -23.22 35.91 -21.24
C PRO A 789 -23.07 36.65 -22.57
N LYS A 790 -21.86 36.69 -23.16
CA LYS A 790 -21.57 37.43 -24.40
C LYS A 790 -21.54 36.53 -25.66
N LEU A 791 -21.76 35.22 -25.51
CA LEU A 791 -21.61 34.27 -26.60
C LEU A 791 -22.74 34.47 -27.63
N THR A 792 -22.36 34.86 -28.85
CA THR A 792 -23.29 35.11 -29.97
C THR A 792 -23.39 33.96 -30.96
N THR A 793 -22.50 32.96 -30.85
CA THR A 793 -22.49 31.79 -31.74
C THR A 793 -23.77 30.96 -31.56
N LYS A 794 -24.50 30.75 -32.66
CA LYS A 794 -25.70 29.91 -32.68
C LYS A 794 -25.33 28.45 -32.88
N PHE A 795 -25.82 27.59 -31.98
CA PHE A 795 -25.65 26.13 -32.08
C PHE A 795 -26.95 25.48 -32.53
N ALA A 796 -26.92 24.86 -33.72
CA ALA A 796 -28.09 24.22 -34.32
C ALA A 796 -27.76 22.79 -34.75
N THR A 797 -28.75 21.89 -34.72
CA THR A 797 -28.61 20.55 -35.29
C THR A 797 -28.94 20.58 -36.78
N THR A 798 -28.03 20.10 -37.62
CA THR A 798 -28.21 19.98 -39.06
C THR A 798 -29.07 18.76 -39.42
N PRO A 799 -29.64 18.67 -40.65
CA PRO A 799 -30.54 17.58 -41.06
C PRO A 799 -29.91 16.18 -41.02
N ASP A 800 -28.58 16.09 -41.10
CA ASP A 800 -27.80 14.85 -40.99
C ASP A 800 -27.51 14.44 -39.52
N GLY A 801 -28.02 15.20 -38.55
CA GLY A 801 -27.81 14.97 -37.11
C GLY A 801 -26.47 15.50 -36.57
N SER A 802 -25.68 16.19 -37.39
CA SER A 802 -24.48 16.91 -36.94
C SER A 802 -24.88 18.17 -36.15
N MET A 803 -23.96 18.74 -35.36
CA MET A 803 -24.17 20.03 -34.71
C MET A 803 -23.33 21.11 -35.39
N SER A 804 -23.94 22.21 -35.80
CA SER A 804 -23.27 23.37 -36.39
C SER A 804 -23.16 24.52 -35.39
N ALA A 805 -21.99 25.17 -35.35
CA ALA A 805 -21.76 26.45 -34.68
C ALA A 805 -21.60 27.56 -35.72
N GLN A 806 -22.61 28.42 -35.82
CA GLN A 806 -22.69 29.49 -36.81
C GLN A 806 -22.41 30.84 -36.16
N SER A 807 -21.58 31.64 -36.82
CA SER A 807 -21.26 33.00 -36.36
C SER A 807 -22.11 34.01 -37.13
N GLU A 808 -23.14 34.59 -36.50
CA GLU A 808 -23.94 35.66 -37.09
C GLU A 808 -23.42 37.06 -36.74
N VAL A 809 -23.68 38.03 -37.62
CA VAL A 809 -23.53 39.47 -37.36
C VAL A 809 -24.62 39.90 -36.37
N PRO A 810 -24.33 40.71 -35.35
CA PRO A 810 -25.25 40.96 -34.25
C PRO A 810 -26.47 41.77 -34.69
N GLU A 811 -27.58 41.09 -35.02
CA GLU A 811 -28.92 41.68 -34.98
C GLU A 811 -29.71 41.01 -33.86
N VAL A 812 -29.95 41.81 -32.80
CA VAL A 812 -30.89 41.63 -31.69
C VAL A 812 -31.04 40.18 -31.19
N ALA A 813 -30.19 39.78 -30.24
CA ALA A 813 -30.31 38.50 -29.55
C ALA A 813 -31.50 38.51 -28.58
N GLU A 814 -32.60 37.86 -28.96
CA GLU A 814 -33.63 37.40 -28.03
C GLU A 814 -33.16 36.11 -27.32
N ASP A 815 -33.39 36.09 -26.00
CA ASP A 815 -33.31 34.96 -25.07
C ASP A 815 -31.93 34.46 -24.59
N SER A 816 -31.34 35.21 -23.64
CA SER A 816 -30.12 34.86 -22.91
C SER A 816 -30.39 33.97 -21.69
N SER A 817 -30.80 32.72 -21.89
CA SER A 817 -30.70 31.71 -20.83
C SER A 817 -29.20 31.40 -20.62
N ILE A 818 -28.66 31.83 -19.49
CA ILE A 818 -27.22 31.85 -19.16
C ILE A 818 -26.60 30.43 -19.15
N ASN A 819 -27.43 29.40 -19.01
CA ASN A 819 -27.02 28.00 -18.94
C ASN A 819 -27.84 27.18 -19.94
N ARG A 820 -27.15 26.35 -20.72
CA ARG A 820 -27.78 25.40 -21.64
C ARG A 820 -26.96 24.11 -21.68
N GLU A 821 -27.62 22.97 -21.54
CA GLU A 821 -27.01 21.66 -21.72
C GLU A 821 -27.74 20.93 -22.85
N TRP A 822 -27.00 20.43 -23.84
CA TRP A 822 -27.51 19.59 -24.90
C TRP A 822 -26.85 18.22 -24.87
N THR A 823 -27.65 17.18 -25.12
CA THR A 823 -27.13 15.84 -25.39
C THR A 823 -27.79 15.26 -26.63
N ARG A 824 -27.05 14.52 -27.45
CA ARG A 824 -27.55 13.95 -28.71
C ARG A 824 -28.86 13.18 -28.56
N ASN A 825 -29.03 12.45 -27.45
CA ASN A 825 -30.21 11.62 -27.20
C ASN A 825 -31.41 12.38 -26.60
N LYS A 826 -31.19 13.54 -25.97
CA LYS A 826 -32.26 14.26 -25.23
C LYS A 826 -32.52 15.67 -25.76
N GLY A 827 -31.76 16.16 -26.74
CA GLY A 827 -31.83 17.54 -27.19
C GLY A 827 -31.33 18.52 -26.14
N TRP A 828 -31.75 19.79 -26.28
CA TRP A 828 -31.49 20.82 -25.27
C TRP A 828 -32.36 20.57 -24.03
N LYS A 829 -31.74 20.61 -22.86
CA LYS A 829 -32.46 20.75 -21.60
C LYS A 829 -32.73 22.22 -21.37
N GLU A 830 -34.00 22.59 -21.35
CA GLU A 830 -34.44 23.91 -20.88
C GLU A 830 -34.41 23.92 -19.35
N ASP A 831 -33.78 24.93 -18.75
CA ASP A 831 -33.86 25.20 -17.32
C ASP A 831 -35.31 25.60 -16.98
N GLY A 832 -36.16 24.61 -16.69
CA GLY A 832 -37.60 24.81 -16.51
C GLY A 832 -38.36 23.83 -15.62
N ASP A 833 -37.73 22.78 -15.08
CA ASP A 833 -38.38 21.87 -14.12
C ASP A 833 -37.69 21.93 -12.75
N SER A 834 -37.82 23.07 -12.09
CA SER A 834 -37.89 23.12 -10.63
C SER A 834 -39.33 23.34 -10.20
N CYS A 835 -40.16 22.29 -10.31
CA CYS A 835 -41.46 22.23 -9.65
C CYS A 835 -41.36 21.35 -8.39
N LEU A 836 -41.54 22.03 -7.24
CA LEU A 836 -41.80 21.57 -5.85
C LEU A 836 -40.63 21.02 -5.01
#